data_AF-A0A3D9I9W7-F1
#
_entry.id   AF-A0A3D9I9W7-F1
#
_cell.length_a   1.000
_cell.length_b   1.000
_cell.length_c   1.000
_cell.angle_alpha   90.00
_cell.angle_beta   90.00
_cell.angle_gamma   90.00
#
_symmetry.space_group_name_H-M   'P 1'
#
loop_
_entity.id
_entity.type
_entity.pdbx_description
1 polymer ?
#
loop_
_entity_poly.entity_id
_entity_poly.type
_entity_poly.pdbx_seq_one_letter_code
_entity_poly.pdbx_strand_id
1 'polypeptide(L)'
;MFKKASICALSILLVLSVYSAYQPANRQSIASANSGNADQRYFMYGAGDTQDMNLYEDLVDQAIAYGMNSFRVWFSWSSFQNEDGTFDWSLMDAQLDYIDNKNMPFALSLYFAMGPDGGLPEAERVKDASGALTPYLSINSATAMDKVVEAYEAVISRYTARYPTNKPIFVSALFGMYGENEISGGGNGLMGDYSEASKQAFRSWLLDRYEDISSLNTHWGTQYASFAQVEPPTDFNGNKGLTWYQFRHHVLKSAVDRLADANHAIGGTKFPLVMGSMFDDSASKRGTLDFVDLAEKADIVFVDDGPEYNHAFSMDLLRTNLPGKELAHEFDGPDLADNATYYHQASTAFEHGAKYVTNGNWNKSLQKFIDRGQLFEDIVDDYLGDPVTEINNPSQSMFVSDYDMLLNRSSAAYQRYYDALYVNNLEPMNVHLLRDINRLDWHKTNNDEPNLILQGNWAEQREDGPFQGDDLATDQVGASVEFSFNGDRIEWIGSKGTDHGKADVYIDGLLEASGVDLYAGQKQYQQVLYAKDNLTDGEHTIKIVATGQKNALSSDAFVNLDALSYHFTEFPAPPKIYRLSSQYSATQGENGWYYKYHDGNGYVNMTWNAGRWQGPNPYLFIESTTHMMPDGYDVVPVWKAPKSGTIRIKGNVKKDDMAGAICPGCADGIQVKIMKNGTQIWPTTGWQQLADDDLIGVWHDLTINVAQNDLIYFVMNQKTNNYWDGSSWDPSISYVAPVYQLSAQYSNIQGQDGWRYQYDGGSGPVDMTWVNNRWQGPGSVDYSFVEPTAHLMAETYDLLTNWEAPFDGTVRIYGTAKMDDDGGSSCYGCGDGIRVKIMKNGTQVWPSSGWQSIQAVDLIGVAHDIDVQVQQGDRIYFVVNQNANIYYDGASWNPSIRYRIS
;
A
#
# COMPACT_ATOMS: atom_id res chain seq x y z
N MET A 1 -30.84 -33.57 -50.46
CA MET A 1 -31.12 -32.35 -51.25
C MET A 1 -30.61 -31.17 -50.44
N PHE A 2 -29.36 -30.76 -50.68
CA PHE A 2 -28.95 -29.63 -51.54
C PHE A 2 -28.69 -28.37 -50.71
N LYS A 3 -27.49 -27.79 -50.91
CA LYS A 3 -26.90 -26.58 -50.31
C LYS A 3 -26.23 -26.74 -48.94
N LYS A 4 -25.03 -27.33 -48.94
CA LYS A 4 -23.88 -26.89 -48.09
C LYS A 4 -22.52 -27.50 -48.51
N ALA A 5 -22.38 -27.91 -49.78
CA ALA A 5 -21.17 -28.57 -50.30
C ALA A 5 -20.57 -27.89 -51.56
N SER A 6 -20.88 -26.61 -51.81
CA SER A 6 -20.40 -25.90 -53.01
C SER A 6 -19.69 -24.57 -52.73
N ILE A 7 -19.27 -24.32 -51.49
CA ILE A 7 -18.43 -23.15 -51.16
C ILE A 7 -16.96 -23.54 -50.94
N CYS A 8 -16.65 -24.79 -50.55
CA CYS A 8 -15.26 -25.23 -50.38
C CYS A 8 -14.49 -25.52 -51.69
N ALA A 9 -15.14 -25.60 -52.85
CA ALA A 9 -14.47 -25.97 -54.11
C ALA A 9 -14.14 -24.78 -55.03
N LEU A 10 -14.69 -23.58 -54.78
CA LEU A 10 -14.35 -22.37 -55.55
C LEU A 10 -13.24 -21.54 -54.89
N SER A 11 -13.01 -21.70 -53.59
CA SER A 11 -11.92 -21.01 -52.87
C SER A 11 -10.55 -21.63 -53.10
N ILE A 12 -10.47 -22.89 -53.55
CA ILE A 12 -9.20 -23.62 -53.74
C ILE A 12 -8.53 -23.26 -55.08
N LEU A 13 -9.27 -22.75 -56.07
CA LEU A 13 -8.73 -22.37 -57.39
C LEU A 13 -8.37 -20.89 -57.53
N LEU A 14 -8.80 -20.01 -56.60
CA LEU A 14 -8.32 -18.62 -56.53
C LEU A 14 -7.08 -18.48 -55.63
N VAL A 15 -6.87 -19.42 -54.69
CA VAL A 15 -5.70 -19.42 -53.78
C VAL A 15 -4.40 -19.85 -54.50
N LEU A 16 -4.49 -20.56 -55.63
CA LEU A 16 -3.31 -21.00 -56.41
C LEU A 16 -2.78 -19.97 -57.43
N SER A 17 -3.47 -18.85 -57.67
CA SER A 17 -2.98 -17.77 -58.57
C SER A 17 -2.54 -16.49 -57.86
N VAL A 18 -2.65 -16.44 -56.53
CA VAL A 18 -2.07 -15.36 -55.69
C VAL A 18 -0.78 -15.82 -54.99
N TYR A 19 -0.52 -17.13 -54.95
CA TYR A 19 0.64 -17.75 -54.29
C TYR A 19 1.99 -17.61 -55.06
N SER A 20 2.04 -16.84 -56.15
CA SER A 20 3.28 -16.64 -56.92
C SER A 20 3.72 -15.17 -57.06
N ALA A 21 3.13 -14.25 -56.28
CA ALA A 21 3.49 -12.82 -56.33
C ALA A 21 3.98 -12.21 -55.00
N TYR A 22 3.96 -12.93 -53.88
CA TYR A 22 4.54 -12.44 -52.62
C TYR A 22 6.00 -12.91 -52.51
N GLN A 23 6.87 -12.23 -53.24
CA GLN A 23 8.32 -12.28 -53.02
C GLN A 23 8.69 -11.46 -51.76
N PRO A 24 9.82 -11.74 -51.10
CA PRO A 24 10.29 -11.12 -49.85
C PRO A 24 10.42 -9.58 -49.83
N ALA A 25 10.16 -8.89 -50.95
CA ALA A 25 10.24 -7.44 -51.09
C ALA A 25 9.13 -6.64 -50.35
N ASN A 26 8.05 -7.28 -49.89
CA ASN A 26 6.95 -6.56 -49.22
C ASN A 26 7.08 -6.47 -47.68
N ARG A 27 7.80 -7.39 -47.00
CA ARG A 27 7.89 -7.40 -45.52
C ARG A 27 8.71 -6.22 -44.96
N GLN A 28 9.76 -5.78 -45.67
CA GLN A 28 10.54 -4.58 -45.30
C GLN A 28 9.70 -3.28 -45.30
N SER A 29 8.62 -3.22 -46.09
CA SER A 29 7.76 -2.03 -46.11
C SER A 29 6.85 -1.92 -44.88
N ILE A 30 6.44 -3.06 -44.29
CA ILE A 30 5.66 -3.10 -43.04
C ILE A 30 6.52 -2.68 -41.84
N ALA A 31 7.78 -3.12 -41.80
CA ALA A 31 8.73 -2.73 -40.74
C ALA A 31 9.07 -1.23 -40.73
N SER A 32 9.00 -0.55 -41.89
CA SER A 32 9.36 0.88 -42.03
C SER A 32 8.16 1.85 -42.08
N ALA A 33 6.95 1.39 -42.44
CA ALA A 33 5.80 2.27 -42.72
C ALA A 33 5.00 2.74 -41.49
N ASN A 34 5.18 2.14 -40.31
CA ASN A 34 4.30 2.40 -39.15
C ASN A 34 4.87 3.34 -38.07
N SER A 35 6.09 3.86 -38.23
CA SER A 35 6.74 4.76 -37.26
C SER A 35 5.96 6.08 -37.08
N GLY A 36 4.99 6.08 -36.16
CA GLY A 36 4.17 7.26 -35.83
C GLY A 36 2.69 6.99 -35.56
N ASN A 37 2.18 5.75 -35.73
CA ASN A 37 0.83 5.42 -35.31
C ASN A 37 0.80 5.05 -33.81
N ALA A 38 -0.01 5.76 -33.02
CA ALA A 38 -0.15 5.52 -31.58
C ALA A 38 -0.64 4.10 -31.26
N ASP A 39 -1.38 3.46 -32.17
CA ASP A 39 -2.01 2.14 -31.97
C ASP A 39 -1.25 1.01 -32.69
N GLN A 40 0.01 1.22 -33.07
CA GLN A 40 0.84 0.19 -33.69
C GLN A 40 1.19 -0.94 -32.70
N ARG A 41 1.15 -2.20 -33.17
CA ARG A 41 1.73 -3.37 -32.52
C ARG A 41 3.24 -3.49 -32.79
N TYR A 42 3.97 -3.95 -31.79
CA TYR A 42 5.41 -4.21 -31.86
C TYR A 42 5.68 -5.68 -31.60
N PHE A 43 6.34 -6.33 -32.56
CA PHE A 43 6.94 -7.64 -32.37
C PHE A 43 8.45 -7.44 -32.32
N MET A 44 9.00 -7.50 -31.10
CA MET A 44 10.35 -7.07 -30.80
C MET A 44 11.31 -8.23 -30.81
N TYR A 45 12.45 -8.09 -31.50
CA TYR A 45 13.55 -9.03 -31.35
C TYR A 45 14.31 -8.73 -30.07
N GLY A 46 14.46 -9.76 -29.25
CA GLY A 46 15.24 -9.70 -28.05
C GLY A 46 16.73 -9.92 -28.29
N ALA A 47 17.52 -8.84 -28.18
CA ALA A 47 18.96 -8.86 -28.37
C ALA A 47 19.71 -8.70 -27.04
N GLY A 48 20.82 -9.42 -26.83
CA GLY A 48 21.60 -9.30 -25.59
C GLY A 48 22.93 -8.56 -25.75
N ASP A 49 23.59 -8.32 -24.62
CA ASP A 49 24.90 -7.66 -24.46
C ASP A 49 26.09 -8.55 -24.86
N THR A 50 25.92 -9.35 -25.92
CA THR A 50 27.01 -10.16 -26.47
C THR A 50 28.17 -9.28 -26.96
N GLN A 51 29.38 -9.65 -26.58
CA GLN A 51 30.62 -9.03 -27.09
C GLN A 51 30.94 -9.50 -28.52
N ASP A 52 30.29 -10.57 -29.00
CA ASP A 52 30.42 -11.04 -30.38
C ASP A 52 29.51 -10.22 -31.29
N MET A 53 30.04 -9.10 -31.78
CA MET A 53 29.31 -8.19 -32.68
C MET A 53 28.93 -8.85 -34.02
N ASN A 54 29.68 -9.83 -34.52
CA ASN A 54 29.29 -10.49 -35.78
C ASN A 54 28.00 -11.29 -35.58
N LEU A 55 27.92 -12.06 -34.49
CA LEU A 55 26.70 -12.79 -34.13
C LEU A 55 25.53 -11.82 -33.89
N TYR A 56 25.78 -10.71 -33.20
CA TYR A 56 24.76 -9.68 -32.96
C TYR A 56 24.21 -9.12 -34.28
N GLU A 57 25.10 -8.70 -35.19
CA GLU A 57 24.73 -8.13 -36.47
C GLU A 57 23.94 -9.13 -37.34
N ASP A 58 24.39 -10.38 -37.40
CA ASP A 58 23.71 -11.46 -38.14
C ASP A 58 22.29 -11.72 -37.59
N LEU A 59 22.12 -11.73 -36.27
CA LEU A 59 20.82 -11.91 -35.62
C LEU A 59 19.88 -10.74 -35.88
N VAL A 60 20.38 -9.50 -35.78
CA VAL A 60 19.60 -8.29 -36.08
C VAL A 60 19.13 -8.30 -37.54
N ASP A 61 20.03 -8.60 -38.48
CA ASP A 61 19.67 -8.69 -39.90
C ASP A 61 18.66 -9.79 -40.18
N GLN A 62 18.81 -10.93 -39.52
CA GLN A 62 17.89 -12.04 -39.68
C GLN A 62 16.51 -11.74 -39.10
N ALA A 63 16.42 -11.03 -37.97
CA ALA A 63 15.15 -10.60 -37.38
C ALA A 63 14.40 -9.60 -38.30
N ILE A 64 15.13 -8.65 -38.90
CA ILE A 64 14.59 -7.73 -39.91
C ILE A 64 14.09 -8.50 -41.14
N ALA A 65 14.83 -9.51 -41.58
CA ALA A 65 14.44 -10.35 -42.71
C ALA A 65 13.14 -11.12 -42.45
N TYR A 66 12.88 -11.55 -41.21
CA TYR A 66 11.61 -12.16 -40.80
C TYR A 66 10.48 -11.15 -40.60
N GLY A 67 10.76 -9.84 -40.64
CA GLY A 67 9.77 -8.78 -40.56
C GLY A 67 9.46 -8.28 -39.14
N MET A 68 10.27 -8.65 -38.14
CA MET A 68 10.17 -8.06 -36.80
C MET A 68 10.42 -6.54 -36.90
N ASN A 69 9.57 -5.73 -36.25
CA ASN A 69 9.52 -4.28 -36.49
C ASN A 69 10.18 -3.43 -35.40
N SER A 70 10.79 -4.06 -34.39
CA SER A 70 11.48 -3.35 -33.31
C SER A 70 12.42 -4.27 -32.52
N PHE A 71 13.20 -3.70 -31.61
CA PHE A 71 14.21 -4.41 -30.82
C PHE A 71 14.10 -4.08 -29.34
N ARG A 72 14.29 -5.06 -28.46
CA ARG A 72 14.53 -4.85 -27.02
C ARG A 72 15.94 -5.36 -26.71
N VAL A 73 16.81 -4.48 -26.23
CA VAL A 73 18.23 -4.80 -26.03
C VAL A 73 18.57 -4.83 -24.55
N TRP A 74 19.05 -5.97 -24.05
CA TRP A 74 19.47 -6.13 -22.65
C TRP A 74 20.94 -5.77 -22.46
N PHE A 75 21.21 -5.03 -21.40
CA PHE A 75 22.56 -4.70 -20.94
C PHE A 75 22.70 -5.00 -19.46
N SER A 76 23.66 -5.87 -19.11
CA SER A 76 24.06 -6.08 -17.72
C SER A 76 24.73 -4.83 -17.17
N TRP A 77 24.56 -4.54 -15.88
CA TRP A 77 25.16 -3.35 -15.25
C TRP A 77 26.67 -3.23 -15.51
N SER A 78 27.40 -4.34 -15.37
CA SER A 78 28.84 -4.40 -15.62
C SER A 78 29.26 -4.22 -17.08
N SER A 79 28.31 -4.23 -18.02
CA SER A 79 28.60 -4.00 -19.46
C SER A 79 28.77 -2.52 -19.81
N PHE A 80 28.28 -1.61 -18.95
CA PHE A 80 28.31 -0.17 -19.22
C PHE A 80 28.83 0.69 -18.06
N GLN A 81 29.01 0.13 -16.87
CA GLN A 81 29.63 0.80 -15.74
C GLN A 81 30.71 -0.08 -15.08
N ASN A 82 31.89 0.51 -14.90
CA ASN A 82 33.02 -0.10 -14.21
C ASN A 82 32.84 -0.03 -12.67
N GLU A 83 33.58 -0.85 -11.94
CA GLU A 83 33.54 -0.91 -10.47
C GLU A 83 33.92 0.42 -9.79
N ASP A 84 34.70 1.27 -10.46
CA ASP A 84 35.07 2.60 -9.96
C ASP A 84 33.99 3.68 -10.21
N GLY A 85 32.84 3.29 -10.78
CA GLY A 85 31.71 4.15 -11.11
C GLY A 85 31.82 4.82 -12.48
N THR A 86 32.94 4.68 -13.19
CA THR A 86 33.10 5.24 -14.54
C THR A 86 32.30 4.46 -15.58
N PHE A 87 31.76 5.15 -16.58
CA PHE A 87 30.98 4.51 -17.65
C PHE A 87 31.84 4.13 -18.86
N ASP A 88 31.62 2.92 -19.38
CA ASP A 88 32.13 2.47 -20.68
C ASP A 88 30.95 2.26 -21.63
N TRP A 89 30.78 3.21 -22.56
CA TRP A 89 29.65 3.19 -23.50
C TRP A 89 29.91 2.38 -24.76
N SER A 90 31.11 1.80 -24.93
CA SER A 90 31.58 1.28 -26.22
C SER A 90 30.68 0.18 -26.80
N LEU A 91 30.29 -0.81 -25.98
CA LEU A 91 29.42 -1.90 -26.41
C LEU A 91 28.01 -1.40 -26.74
N MET A 92 27.41 -0.62 -25.83
CA MET A 92 26.07 -0.09 -26.00
C MET A 92 25.98 0.82 -27.24
N ASP A 93 26.92 1.74 -27.41
CA ASP A 93 26.98 2.61 -28.59
C ASP A 93 27.06 1.77 -29.88
N ALA A 94 27.94 0.75 -29.92
CA ALA A 94 28.13 -0.09 -31.12
C ALA A 94 26.85 -0.87 -31.50
N GLN A 95 26.20 -1.49 -30.51
CA GLN A 95 24.97 -2.26 -30.73
C GLN A 95 23.78 -1.36 -31.12
N LEU A 96 23.58 -0.26 -30.41
CA LEU A 96 22.46 0.65 -30.67
C LEU A 96 22.63 1.44 -31.97
N ASP A 97 23.86 1.86 -32.31
CA ASP A 97 24.14 2.50 -33.61
C ASP A 97 23.85 1.52 -34.77
N TYR A 98 24.08 0.22 -34.60
CA TYR A 98 23.77 -0.76 -35.65
C TYR A 98 22.28 -0.84 -35.95
N ILE A 99 21.44 -0.85 -34.91
CA ILE A 99 19.97 -0.84 -35.03
C ILE A 99 19.49 0.51 -35.60
N ASP A 100 20.00 1.63 -35.07
CA ASP A 100 19.59 2.97 -35.49
C ASP A 100 19.94 3.26 -36.96
N ASN A 101 21.10 2.81 -37.44
CA ASN A 101 21.50 2.93 -38.85
C ASN A 101 20.56 2.19 -39.82
N LYS A 102 19.75 1.25 -39.32
CA LYS A 102 18.70 0.54 -40.08
C LYS A 102 17.32 1.20 -39.94
N ASN A 103 17.23 2.32 -39.22
CA ASN A 103 16.00 3.06 -38.88
C ASN A 103 14.97 2.20 -38.13
N MET A 104 15.45 1.30 -37.28
CA MET A 104 14.57 0.40 -36.53
C MET A 104 14.29 0.97 -35.13
N PRO A 105 13.02 1.00 -34.68
CA PRO A 105 12.68 1.34 -33.31
C PRO A 105 13.30 0.36 -32.32
N PHE A 106 13.73 0.85 -31.16
CA PHE A 106 14.31 0.00 -30.12
C PHE A 106 13.95 0.45 -28.72
N ALA A 107 14.12 -0.46 -27.77
CA ALA A 107 13.96 -0.25 -26.34
C ALA A 107 15.14 -0.87 -25.58
N LEU A 108 15.36 -0.41 -24.35
CA LEU A 108 16.48 -0.85 -23.53
C LEU A 108 15.99 -1.61 -22.29
N SER A 109 16.73 -2.62 -21.89
CA SER A 109 16.56 -3.31 -20.60
C SER A 109 17.87 -3.32 -19.84
N LEU A 110 17.89 -2.68 -18.68
CA LEU A 110 19.07 -2.61 -17.84
C LEU A 110 18.94 -3.63 -16.71
N TYR A 111 19.83 -4.61 -16.71
CA TYR A 111 19.86 -5.65 -15.70
C TYR A 111 20.84 -5.27 -14.59
N PHE A 112 20.28 -4.83 -13.46
CA PHE A 112 21.04 -4.42 -12.27
C PHE A 112 21.37 -5.63 -11.38
N ALA A 113 22.25 -6.49 -11.88
CA ALA A 113 22.94 -7.48 -11.07
C ALA A 113 24.45 -7.43 -11.34
N MET A 114 25.25 -7.60 -10.30
CA MET A 114 26.69 -7.78 -10.47
C MET A 114 27.01 -9.28 -10.45
N GLY A 115 28.02 -9.69 -11.24
CA GLY A 115 28.39 -11.10 -11.44
C GLY A 115 28.80 -11.86 -10.15
N PRO A 116 29.37 -13.07 -10.26
CA PRO A 116 29.61 -13.97 -9.12
C PRO A 116 30.40 -13.36 -7.94
N ASP A 117 31.28 -12.40 -8.21
CA ASP A 117 32.09 -11.68 -7.21
C ASP A 117 31.68 -10.20 -7.04
N GLY A 118 30.46 -9.86 -7.47
CA GLY A 118 29.93 -8.51 -7.66
C GLY A 118 30.51 -7.43 -6.74
N GLY A 119 31.24 -6.48 -7.36
CA GLY A 119 31.91 -5.33 -6.76
C GLY A 119 31.07 -4.38 -5.90
N LEU A 120 29.85 -4.77 -5.53
CA LEU A 120 29.09 -4.16 -4.45
C LEU A 120 29.67 -4.57 -3.08
N PRO A 121 29.87 -3.62 -2.17
CA PRO A 121 30.18 -3.92 -0.77
C PRO A 121 29.16 -4.86 -0.12
N GLU A 122 29.58 -5.63 0.89
CA GLU A 122 28.69 -6.54 1.64
C GLU A 122 27.42 -5.84 2.17
N ALA A 123 27.54 -4.58 2.60
CA ALA A 123 26.43 -3.78 3.12
C ALA A 123 25.37 -3.42 2.07
N GLU A 124 25.67 -3.58 0.78
CA GLU A 124 24.78 -3.27 -0.36
C GLU A 124 24.17 -4.52 -0.98
N ARG A 125 24.48 -5.70 -0.43
CA ARG A 125 24.07 -6.99 -0.97
C ARG A 125 23.08 -7.70 -0.07
N VAL A 126 22.25 -8.53 -0.69
CA VAL A 126 21.26 -9.33 0.03
C VAL A 126 21.91 -10.49 0.75
N LYS A 127 21.39 -10.77 1.95
CA LYS A 127 21.63 -12.01 2.68
C LYS A 127 20.40 -12.90 2.65
N ASP A 128 20.61 -14.20 2.49
CA ASP A 128 19.54 -15.19 2.62
C ASP A 128 19.11 -15.40 4.09
N ALA A 129 18.08 -16.22 4.31
CA ALA A 129 17.56 -16.49 5.66
C ALA A 129 18.58 -17.17 6.60
N SER A 130 19.64 -17.78 6.05
CA SER A 130 20.75 -18.35 6.84
C SER A 130 21.83 -17.31 7.19
N GLY A 131 21.73 -16.11 6.61
CA GLY A 131 22.72 -15.04 6.72
C GLY A 131 23.83 -15.11 5.68
N ALA A 132 23.75 -16.01 4.70
CA ALA A 132 24.75 -16.13 3.65
C ALA A 132 24.61 -15.01 2.62
N LEU A 133 25.74 -14.45 2.20
CA LEU A 133 25.79 -13.37 1.21
C LEU A 133 25.43 -13.89 -0.18
N THR A 134 24.57 -13.17 -0.88
CA THR A 134 24.14 -13.49 -2.25
C THR A 134 24.75 -12.51 -3.26
N PRO A 135 24.85 -12.84 -4.55
CA PRO A 135 25.33 -11.89 -5.57
C PRO A 135 24.34 -10.73 -5.85
N TYR A 136 23.16 -10.74 -5.23
CA TYR A 136 22.10 -9.79 -5.54
C TYR A 136 22.23 -8.49 -4.73
N LEU A 137 21.89 -7.38 -5.38
CA LEU A 137 21.75 -6.04 -4.79
C LEU A 137 20.60 -6.00 -3.79
N SER A 138 20.80 -5.34 -2.64
CA SER A 138 19.71 -5.00 -1.71
C SER A 138 19.05 -3.68 -2.11
N ILE A 139 17.77 -3.73 -2.53
CA ILE A 139 16.97 -2.51 -2.77
C ILE A 139 16.61 -1.75 -1.48
N ASN A 140 16.86 -2.37 -0.31
CA ASN A 140 16.73 -1.71 0.99
C ASN A 140 17.96 -0.88 1.37
N SER A 141 19.08 -1.05 0.67
CA SER A 141 20.25 -0.20 0.84
C SER A 141 20.07 1.10 0.06
N ALA A 142 20.03 2.23 0.77
CA ALA A 142 19.90 3.55 0.15
C ALA A 142 21.05 3.81 -0.85
N THR A 143 22.29 3.53 -0.44
CA THR A 143 23.48 3.70 -1.27
C THR A 143 23.44 2.84 -2.53
N ALA A 144 22.98 1.59 -2.41
CA ALA A 144 22.80 0.69 -3.55
C ALA A 144 21.80 1.26 -4.56
N MET A 145 20.65 1.71 -4.07
CA MET A 145 19.61 2.29 -4.92
C MET A 145 20.01 3.62 -5.53
N ASP A 146 20.79 4.46 -4.84
CA ASP A 146 21.30 5.72 -5.39
C ASP A 146 22.21 5.44 -6.60
N LYS A 147 23.09 4.44 -6.53
CA LYS A 147 23.93 4.01 -7.67
C LYS A 147 23.10 3.50 -8.84
N VAL A 148 22.04 2.72 -8.57
CA VAL A 148 21.13 2.24 -9.61
C VAL A 148 20.44 3.40 -10.31
N VAL A 149 19.89 4.35 -9.55
CA VAL A 149 19.21 5.52 -10.10
C VAL A 149 20.18 6.38 -10.92
N GLU A 150 21.39 6.63 -10.42
CA GLU A 150 22.42 7.39 -11.16
C GLU A 150 22.78 6.72 -12.49
N ALA A 151 23.01 5.41 -12.48
CA ALA A 151 23.32 4.64 -13.69
C ALA A 151 22.14 4.66 -14.68
N TYR A 152 20.92 4.51 -14.17
CA TYR A 152 19.68 4.55 -14.95
C TYR A 152 19.46 5.92 -15.61
N GLU A 153 19.59 7.00 -14.84
CA GLU A 153 19.50 8.38 -15.34
C GLU A 153 20.57 8.70 -16.39
N ALA A 154 21.79 8.20 -16.21
CA ALA A 154 22.88 8.36 -17.16
C ALA A 154 22.57 7.70 -18.52
N VAL A 155 22.01 6.48 -18.52
CA VAL A 155 21.60 5.79 -19.74
C VAL A 155 20.48 6.56 -20.45
N ILE A 156 19.41 6.94 -19.74
CA ILE A 156 18.28 7.66 -20.36
C ILE A 156 18.75 9.00 -20.92
N SER A 157 19.46 9.80 -20.13
CA SER A 157 19.97 11.11 -20.54
C SER A 157 20.86 11.00 -21.79
N ARG A 158 21.74 9.99 -21.83
CA ARG A 158 22.63 9.76 -22.96
C ARG A 158 21.85 9.40 -24.22
N TYR A 159 21.02 8.37 -24.18
CA TYR A 159 20.45 7.80 -25.40
C TYR A 159 19.22 8.54 -25.92
N THR A 160 18.50 9.27 -25.07
CA THR A 160 17.48 10.24 -25.53
C THR A 160 18.13 11.44 -26.23
N ALA A 161 19.35 11.83 -25.84
CA ALA A 161 20.12 12.89 -26.50
C ALA A 161 20.86 12.41 -27.75
N ARG A 162 21.41 11.18 -27.74
CA ARG A 162 22.12 10.58 -28.87
C ARG A 162 21.21 10.32 -30.07
N TYR A 163 19.98 9.87 -29.82
CA TYR A 163 19.00 9.51 -30.86
C TYR A 163 17.77 10.41 -30.82
N PRO A 164 17.87 11.71 -31.19
CA PRO A 164 16.77 12.67 -31.02
C PRO A 164 15.54 12.34 -31.87
N THR A 165 15.71 11.59 -32.97
CA THR A 165 14.64 11.17 -33.89
C THR A 165 14.15 9.74 -33.65
N ASN A 166 15.03 8.85 -33.18
CA ASN A 166 14.73 7.43 -32.90
C ASN A 166 15.01 7.13 -31.43
N LYS A 167 14.37 7.88 -30.54
CA LYS A 167 14.55 7.73 -29.10
C LYS A 167 14.13 6.32 -28.67
N PRO A 168 14.73 5.76 -27.60
CA PRO A 168 14.26 4.52 -27.03
C PRO A 168 12.76 4.58 -26.76
N ILE A 169 12.00 3.57 -27.18
CA ILE A 169 10.54 3.47 -26.93
C ILE A 169 10.29 3.48 -25.42
N PHE A 170 11.07 2.66 -24.71
CA PHE A 170 11.08 2.55 -23.26
C PHE A 170 12.48 2.16 -22.75
N VAL A 171 12.73 2.39 -21.47
CA VAL A 171 13.94 1.94 -20.77
C VAL A 171 13.53 1.22 -19.48
N SER A 172 13.68 -0.10 -19.44
CA SER A 172 13.37 -0.92 -18.27
C SER A 172 14.58 -1.05 -17.33
N ALA A 173 14.30 -1.28 -16.05
CA ALA A 173 15.29 -1.58 -15.01
C ALA A 173 14.86 -2.82 -14.26
N LEU A 174 15.74 -3.83 -14.21
CA LEU A 174 15.46 -5.15 -13.68
C LEU A 174 16.33 -5.44 -12.46
N PHE A 175 15.73 -6.02 -11.43
CA PHE A 175 16.39 -6.31 -10.15
C PHE A 175 16.52 -7.82 -9.93
N GLY A 176 17.69 -8.29 -9.53
CA GLY A 176 18.00 -9.72 -9.55
C GLY A 176 17.05 -10.67 -8.80
N MET A 177 16.38 -10.25 -7.71
CA MET A 177 15.41 -11.10 -6.96
C MET A 177 13.97 -10.56 -6.96
N TYR A 178 13.71 -9.43 -7.61
CA TYR A 178 12.43 -8.73 -7.58
C TYR A 178 11.95 -8.47 -9.02
N GLY A 179 10.64 -8.39 -9.26
CA GLY A 179 10.11 -8.14 -10.61
C GLY A 179 10.23 -9.37 -11.53
N GLU A 180 10.91 -9.23 -12.66
CA GLU A 180 11.05 -10.25 -13.73
C GLU A 180 11.74 -11.54 -13.26
N ASN A 181 12.80 -11.41 -12.47
CA ASN A 181 13.82 -12.44 -12.44
C ASN A 181 13.40 -13.71 -11.68
N GLU A 182 13.71 -14.87 -12.27
CA GLU A 182 13.71 -16.15 -11.60
C GLU A 182 14.93 -16.25 -10.67
N ILE A 183 14.72 -16.65 -9.42
CA ILE A 183 15.79 -16.85 -8.43
C ILE A 183 16.71 -17.95 -8.97
N SER A 184 17.81 -17.58 -9.65
CA SER A 184 18.73 -18.54 -10.24
C SER A 184 19.35 -19.41 -9.15
N GLY A 185 19.19 -20.74 -9.28
CA GLY A 185 19.83 -21.71 -8.38
C GLY A 185 18.94 -22.67 -7.58
N GLY A 186 17.70 -22.97 -8.00
CA GLY A 186 16.99 -24.21 -7.62
C GLY A 186 16.84 -24.51 -6.12
N GLY A 187 16.97 -23.49 -5.26
CA GLY A 187 16.93 -23.62 -3.82
C GLY A 187 15.83 -22.75 -3.27
N ASN A 188 14.91 -23.37 -2.52
CA ASN A 188 13.85 -22.74 -1.73
C ASN A 188 14.35 -21.76 -0.62
N GLY A 189 15.52 -21.11 -0.77
CA GLY A 189 16.23 -20.43 0.31
C GLY A 189 16.09 -18.90 0.38
N LEU A 190 15.83 -18.23 -0.75
CA LEU A 190 15.72 -16.77 -0.79
C LEU A 190 14.25 -16.32 -0.79
N MET A 191 13.67 -16.29 0.41
CA MET A 191 12.30 -15.79 0.65
C MET A 191 12.25 -14.25 0.82
N GLY A 192 13.40 -13.57 0.78
CA GLY A 192 13.52 -12.14 0.97
C GLY A 192 14.97 -11.73 1.28
N ASP A 193 15.13 -10.46 1.62
CA ASP A 193 16.41 -9.89 2.02
C ASP A 193 16.53 -9.83 3.54
N TYR A 194 17.53 -10.53 4.10
CA TYR A 194 17.82 -10.58 5.54
C TYR A 194 19.12 -9.85 5.88
N SER A 195 19.59 -8.96 5.00
CA SER A 195 20.68 -8.02 5.29
C SER A 195 20.32 -7.09 6.45
N GLU A 196 21.33 -6.49 7.10
CA GLU A 196 21.08 -5.54 8.18
C GLU A 196 20.32 -4.29 7.71
N ALA A 197 20.51 -3.87 6.44
CA ALA A 197 19.72 -2.80 5.84
C ALA A 197 18.23 -3.15 5.80
N SER A 198 17.89 -4.36 5.31
CA SER A 198 16.50 -4.84 5.26
C SER A 198 15.89 -5.03 6.65
N LYS A 199 16.62 -5.59 7.63
CA LYS A 199 16.12 -5.72 9.00
C LYS A 199 15.81 -4.37 9.64
N GLN A 200 16.67 -3.38 9.44
CA GLN A 200 16.45 -2.03 9.95
C GLN A 200 15.25 -1.36 9.27
N ALA A 201 15.14 -1.49 7.94
CA ALA A 201 13.99 -1.00 7.19
C ALA A 201 12.69 -1.67 7.64
N PHE A 202 12.69 -3.00 7.85
CA PHE A 202 11.52 -3.73 8.33
C PHE A 202 11.08 -3.30 9.71
N ARG A 203 12.01 -3.18 10.68
CA ARG A 203 11.70 -2.70 12.03
C ARG A 203 11.15 -1.27 12.02
N SER A 204 11.69 -0.41 11.16
CA SER A 204 11.22 0.97 11.00
C SER A 204 9.82 0.99 10.40
N TRP A 205 9.57 0.19 9.36
CA TRP A 205 8.27 0.07 8.73
C TRP A 205 7.21 -0.51 9.69
N LEU A 206 7.57 -1.50 10.50
CA LEU A 206 6.68 -2.02 11.56
C LEU A 206 6.38 -0.96 12.62
N LEU A 207 7.36 -0.16 13.01
CA LEU A 207 7.16 0.93 13.96
C LEU A 207 6.24 2.02 13.40
N ASP A 208 6.36 2.32 12.10
CA ASP A 208 5.49 3.28 11.42
C ASP A 208 4.07 2.72 11.23
N ARG A 209 3.94 1.40 10.99
CA ARG A 209 2.65 0.73 10.78
C ARG A 209 1.86 0.49 12.08
N TYR A 210 2.53 0.04 13.14
CA TYR A 210 1.87 -0.38 14.38
C TYR A 210 2.00 0.65 15.51
N GLU A 211 2.78 1.72 15.31
CA GLU A 211 3.06 2.83 16.24
C GLU A 211 3.80 2.45 17.55
N ASP A 212 3.44 1.32 18.15
CA ASP A 212 3.96 0.77 19.40
C ASP A 212 4.06 -0.76 19.37
N ILE A 213 4.88 -1.32 20.28
CA ILE A 213 5.18 -2.75 20.28
C ILE A 213 4.01 -3.61 20.78
N SER A 214 3.10 -3.06 21.58
CA SER A 214 1.92 -3.77 22.10
C SER A 214 0.91 -4.01 20.99
N SER A 215 0.73 -3.03 20.09
CA SER A 215 -0.09 -3.14 18.88
C SER A 215 0.44 -4.23 17.94
N LEU A 216 1.76 -4.24 17.67
CA LEU A 216 2.38 -5.34 16.91
C LEU A 216 2.18 -6.69 17.61
N ASN A 217 2.43 -6.75 18.92
CA ASN A 217 2.29 -7.98 19.71
C ASN A 217 0.86 -8.53 19.69
N THR A 218 -0.13 -7.66 19.73
CA THR A 218 -1.55 -8.03 19.65
C THR A 218 -1.85 -8.61 18.27
N HIS A 219 -1.41 -7.92 17.21
CA HIS A 219 -1.62 -8.39 15.84
C HIS A 219 -0.90 -9.72 15.55
N TRP A 220 0.33 -9.88 16.04
CA TRP A 220 1.17 -11.06 15.77
C TRP A 220 1.00 -12.21 16.78
N GLY A 221 0.27 -11.99 17.88
CA GLY A 221 0.20 -12.94 18.99
C GLY A 221 1.57 -13.15 19.68
N THR A 222 2.35 -12.09 19.86
CA THR A 222 3.72 -12.13 20.41
C THR A 222 3.88 -11.33 21.70
N GLN A 223 5.09 -11.36 22.28
CA GLN A 223 5.45 -10.64 23.50
C GLN A 223 6.85 -10.01 23.40
N TYR A 224 7.14 -9.33 22.28
CA TYR A 224 8.38 -8.56 22.13
C TYR A 224 8.38 -7.36 23.10
N ALA A 225 9.52 -7.10 23.73
CA ALA A 225 9.69 -5.94 24.61
C ALA A 225 9.97 -4.64 23.83
N SER A 226 10.45 -4.74 22.59
CA SER A 226 10.66 -3.60 21.69
C SER A 226 10.79 -4.07 20.23
N PHE A 227 10.67 -3.15 19.27
CA PHE A 227 10.89 -3.44 17.85
C PHE A 227 12.32 -3.93 17.54
N ALA A 228 13.31 -3.61 18.38
CA ALA A 228 14.69 -4.08 18.22
C ALA A 228 14.82 -5.61 18.32
N GLN A 229 13.88 -6.30 18.96
CA GLN A 229 13.86 -7.77 19.07
C GLN A 229 13.17 -8.45 17.89
N VAL A 230 12.50 -7.69 17.02
CA VAL A 230 11.72 -8.25 15.91
C VAL A 230 12.69 -8.65 14.80
N GLU A 231 12.55 -9.87 14.29
CA GLU A 231 13.28 -10.39 13.13
C GLU A 231 12.30 -10.70 12.00
N PRO A 232 12.72 -10.55 10.72
CA PRO A 232 11.90 -10.95 9.58
C PRO A 232 11.49 -12.43 9.65
N PRO A 233 10.21 -12.75 9.40
CA PRO A 233 9.74 -14.12 9.19
C PRO A 233 10.42 -14.80 7.99
N THR A 234 10.49 -16.13 8.01
CA THR A 234 11.07 -16.95 6.92
C THR A 234 10.04 -17.52 5.95
N ASP A 235 8.76 -17.25 6.19
CA ASP A 235 7.63 -17.67 5.36
C ASP A 235 6.52 -16.61 5.39
N PHE A 236 5.46 -16.84 4.62
CA PHE A 236 4.32 -15.92 4.50
C PHE A 236 3.09 -16.36 5.32
N ASN A 237 3.24 -17.29 6.26
CA ASN A 237 2.11 -17.83 7.01
C ASN A 237 1.70 -16.93 8.18
N GLY A 238 0.38 -16.82 8.38
CA GLY A 238 -0.23 -16.05 9.45
C GLY A 238 0.10 -14.55 9.39
N ASN A 239 -0.32 -13.82 10.43
CA ASN A 239 -0.21 -12.35 10.47
C ASN A 239 1.24 -11.87 10.31
N LYS A 240 2.22 -12.60 10.87
CA LYS A 240 3.64 -12.27 10.70
C LYS A 240 4.10 -12.37 9.25
N GLY A 241 3.85 -13.50 8.63
CA GLY A 241 4.30 -13.76 7.26
C GLY A 241 3.60 -12.87 6.24
N LEU A 242 2.31 -12.57 6.45
CA LEU A 242 1.59 -11.57 5.66
C LEU A 242 2.21 -10.18 5.81
N THR A 243 2.51 -9.75 7.04
CA THR A 243 3.18 -8.49 7.32
C THR A 243 4.56 -8.43 6.63
N TRP A 244 5.28 -9.56 6.57
CA TRP A 244 6.54 -9.66 5.85
C TRP A 244 6.38 -9.52 4.33
N TYR A 245 5.37 -10.16 3.75
CA TYR A 245 5.03 -9.97 2.33
C TYR A 245 4.75 -8.50 2.02
N GLN A 246 3.89 -7.85 2.82
CA GLN A 246 3.50 -6.44 2.64
C GLN A 246 4.70 -5.50 2.69
N PHE A 247 5.63 -5.71 3.64
CA PHE A 247 6.87 -4.94 3.67
C PHE A 247 7.69 -5.13 2.39
N ARG A 248 7.85 -6.37 1.92
CA ARG A 248 8.62 -6.67 0.70
C ARG A 248 8.00 -6.04 -0.55
N HIS A 249 6.67 -6.07 -0.64
CA HIS A 249 5.92 -5.36 -1.67
C HIS A 249 6.16 -3.84 -1.59
N HIS A 250 6.06 -3.25 -0.40
CA HIS A 250 6.27 -1.82 -0.17
C HIS A 250 7.66 -1.34 -0.59
N VAL A 251 8.72 -2.10 -0.28
CA VAL A 251 10.08 -1.71 -0.67
C VAL A 251 10.32 -1.87 -2.18
N LEU A 252 9.70 -2.86 -2.82
CA LEU A 252 9.71 -2.99 -4.27
C LEU A 252 9.00 -1.81 -4.94
N LYS A 253 7.79 -1.46 -4.48
CA LYS A 253 7.05 -0.27 -4.92
C LYS A 253 7.92 0.99 -4.82
N SER A 254 8.57 1.19 -3.68
CA SER A 254 9.44 2.36 -3.49
C SER A 254 10.61 2.39 -4.48
N ALA A 255 11.21 1.24 -4.80
CA ALA A 255 12.30 1.17 -5.79
C ALA A 255 11.80 1.44 -7.22
N VAL A 256 10.66 0.84 -7.59
CA VAL A 256 10.00 1.05 -8.89
C VAL A 256 9.61 2.51 -9.07
N ASP A 257 8.99 3.13 -8.07
CA ASP A 257 8.56 4.53 -8.13
C ASP A 257 9.73 5.48 -8.31
N ARG A 258 10.86 5.24 -7.63
CA ARG A 258 12.07 6.05 -7.79
C ARG A 258 12.59 6.04 -9.23
N LEU A 259 12.55 4.88 -9.88
CA LEU A 259 12.97 4.75 -11.28
C LEU A 259 11.97 5.36 -12.25
N ALA A 260 10.67 5.18 -11.99
CA ALA A 260 9.62 5.82 -12.77
C ALA A 260 9.74 7.35 -12.71
N ASP A 261 9.90 7.90 -11.50
CA ASP A 261 10.10 9.33 -11.28
C ASP A 261 11.35 9.85 -12.00
N ALA A 262 12.47 9.12 -11.92
CA ALA A 262 13.71 9.46 -12.64
C ALA A 262 13.51 9.46 -14.16
N ASN A 263 12.85 8.44 -14.70
CA ASN A 263 12.53 8.35 -16.12
C ASN A 263 11.66 9.52 -16.59
N HIS A 264 10.58 9.80 -15.85
CA HIS A 264 9.63 10.86 -16.20
C HIS A 264 10.22 12.26 -16.02
N ALA A 265 11.12 12.46 -15.04
CA ALA A 265 11.81 13.73 -14.83
C ALA A 265 12.74 14.09 -15.99
N ILE A 266 13.46 13.11 -16.55
CA ILE A 266 14.29 13.31 -17.75
C ILE A 266 13.41 13.44 -19.00
N GLY A 267 12.41 12.56 -19.11
CA GLY A 267 11.45 12.53 -20.20
C GLY A 267 12.01 12.00 -21.53
N GLY A 268 11.14 11.91 -22.54
CA GLY A 268 11.53 11.48 -23.89
C GLY A 268 11.53 9.97 -24.14
N THR A 269 11.18 9.16 -23.13
CA THR A 269 10.96 7.72 -23.23
C THR A 269 9.96 7.26 -22.15
N LYS A 270 9.41 6.05 -22.27
CA LYS A 270 8.45 5.46 -21.33
C LYS A 270 9.12 4.59 -20.27
N PHE A 271 8.49 4.49 -19.11
CA PHE A 271 8.90 3.59 -18.03
C PHE A 271 8.05 2.30 -18.04
N PRO A 272 8.64 1.13 -18.31
CA PRO A 272 7.95 -0.14 -18.20
C PRO A 272 8.16 -0.77 -16.80
N LEU A 273 7.10 -1.29 -16.20
CA LEU A 273 7.19 -2.25 -15.11
C LEU A 273 7.28 -3.65 -15.72
N VAL A 274 8.41 -4.33 -15.52
CA VAL A 274 8.63 -5.69 -16.03
C VAL A 274 8.58 -6.68 -14.89
N MET A 275 7.71 -7.68 -15.02
CA MET A 275 7.45 -8.70 -13.99
C MET A 275 7.42 -10.08 -14.63
N GLY A 276 7.78 -11.10 -13.84
CA GLY A 276 7.49 -12.48 -14.22
C GLY A 276 5.98 -12.73 -14.14
N SER A 277 5.56 -13.98 -14.29
CA SER A 277 4.14 -14.32 -14.17
C SER A 277 3.51 -13.76 -12.89
N MET A 278 2.30 -13.20 -13.02
CA MET A 278 1.59 -12.50 -11.95
C MET A 278 0.82 -13.41 -11.01
N PHE A 279 0.74 -14.69 -11.38
CA PHE A 279 -0.11 -15.66 -10.71
C PHE A 279 0.59 -16.98 -10.43
N ASP A 280 1.88 -17.11 -10.68
CA ASP A 280 2.62 -18.29 -10.23
C ASP A 280 2.92 -18.24 -8.73
N ASP A 281 3.41 -19.35 -8.19
CA ASP A 281 3.86 -19.40 -6.79
C ASP A 281 5.04 -18.44 -6.54
N SER A 282 5.80 -18.09 -7.59
CA SER A 282 6.94 -17.19 -7.51
C SER A 282 6.53 -15.72 -7.41
N ALA A 283 5.33 -15.32 -7.81
CA ALA A 283 4.80 -13.96 -7.64
C ALA A 283 4.73 -13.58 -6.16
N SER A 284 4.41 -14.55 -5.29
CA SER A 284 4.48 -14.36 -3.84
C SER A 284 5.91 -14.07 -3.35
N LYS A 285 6.90 -14.72 -3.97
CA LYS A 285 8.32 -14.54 -3.64
C LYS A 285 8.89 -13.28 -4.28
N ARG A 286 8.41 -12.83 -5.44
CA ARG A 286 8.83 -11.58 -6.09
C ARG A 286 8.23 -10.35 -5.43
N GLY A 287 7.12 -10.51 -4.69
CA GLY A 287 6.39 -9.40 -4.08
C GLY A 287 5.56 -8.65 -5.10
N THR A 288 5.00 -9.36 -6.09
CA THR A 288 4.35 -8.75 -7.27
C THR A 288 2.85 -9.05 -7.37
N LEU A 289 2.22 -9.66 -6.37
CA LEU A 289 0.80 -10.06 -6.47
C LEU A 289 -0.12 -8.83 -6.61
N ASP A 290 0.14 -7.75 -5.87
CA ASP A 290 -0.57 -6.47 -6.05
C ASP A 290 0.11 -5.60 -7.12
N PHE A 291 0.17 -6.09 -8.36
CA PHE A 291 0.81 -5.38 -9.46
C PHE A 291 0.15 -4.07 -9.85
N VAL A 292 -1.13 -3.89 -9.48
CA VAL A 292 -1.86 -2.64 -9.69
C VAL A 292 -1.20 -1.52 -8.90
N ASP A 293 -0.78 -1.81 -7.67
CA ASP A 293 0.04 -0.90 -6.87
C ASP A 293 1.36 -0.56 -7.59
N LEU A 294 2.12 -1.58 -7.96
CA LEU A 294 3.45 -1.40 -8.59
C LEU A 294 3.38 -0.61 -9.90
N ALA A 295 2.30 -0.77 -10.66
CA ALA A 295 2.13 -0.17 -11.98
C ALA A 295 1.60 1.27 -11.95
N GLU A 296 1.32 1.86 -10.78
CA GLU A 296 0.71 3.19 -10.65
C GLU A 296 1.46 4.24 -11.50
N LYS A 297 2.79 4.26 -11.39
CA LYS A 297 3.68 5.17 -12.13
C LYS A 297 4.26 4.57 -13.43
N ALA A 298 3.89 3.34 -13.78
CA ALA A 298 4.35 2.73 -15.03
C ALA A 298 3.57 3.25 -16.24
N ASP A 299 4.22 3.34 -17.40
CA ASP A 299 3.56 3.60 -18.68
C ASP A 299 3.16 2.29 -19.38
N ILE A 300 4.00 1.27 -19.19
CA ILE A 300 3.89 -0.05 -19.81
C ILE A 300 3.95 -1.11 -18.71
N VAL A 301 3.15 -2.17 -18.80
CA VAL A 301 3.27 -3.34 -17.92
C VAL A 301 3.59 -4.57 -18.75
N PHE A 302 4.74 -5.16 -18.46
CA PHE A 302 5.29 -6.34 -19.11
C PHE A 302 5.10 -7.55 -18.20
N VAL A 303 4.57 -8.64 -18.76
CA VAL A 303 4.52 -9.94 -18.10
C VAL A 303 5.34 -10.96 -18.89
N ASP A 304 6.19 -11.69 -18.19
CA ASP A 304 6.95 -12.81 -18.71
C ASP A 304 6.33 -14.13 -18.21
N ASP A 305 5.59 -14.78 -19.10
CA ASP A 305 4.97 -16.08 -18.85
C ASP A 305 5.68 -17.17 -19.67
N GLY A 306 5.91 -18.32 -19.05
CA GLY A 306 6.42 -19.50 -19.77
C GLY A 306 5.43 -19.97 -20.85
N PRO A 307 5.87 -20.67 -21.90
CA PRO A 307 5.01 -21.02 -23.04
C PRO A 307 3.78 -21.89 -22.71
N GLU A 308 3.79 -22.55 -21.56
CA GLU A 308 2.70 -23.41 -21.08
C GLU A 308 1.63 -22.68 -20.25
N TYR A 309 1.82 -21.38 -19.98
CA TYR A 309 0.94 -20.61 -19.11
C TYR A 309 -0.35 -20.19 -19.79
N ASN A 310 -1.34 -19.78 -18.99
CA ASN A 310 -2.61 -19.26 -19.49
C ASN A 310 -2.49 -17.78 -19.88
N HIS A 311 -2.04 -17.52 -21.11
CA HIS A 311 -1.80 -16.16 -21.60
C HIS A 311 -3.08 -15.31 -21.70
N ALA A 312 -4.22 -15.94 -22.04
CA ALA A 312 -5.51 -15.25 -22.10
C ALA A 312 -5.91 -14.73 -20.71
N PHE A 313 -5.79 -15.57 -19.68
CA PHE A 313 -6.02 -15.18 -18.28
C PHE A 313 -5.05 -14.07 -17.83
N SER A 314 -3.76 -14.20 -18.15
CA SER A 314 -2.72 -13.22 -17.82
C SER A 314 -3.05 -11.83 -18.38
N MET A 315 -3.33 -11.76 -19.67
CA MET A 315 -3.63 -10.51 -20.36
C MET A 315 -4.97 -9.90 -19.94
N ASP A 316 -6.00 -10.74 -19.72
CA ASP A 316 -7.29 -10.28 -19.20
C ASP A 316 -7.18 -9.74 -17.78
N LEU A 317 -6.36 -10.35 -16.94
CA LEU A 317 -6.04 -9.88 -15.59
C LEU A 317 -5.32 -8.53 -15.64
N LEU A 318 -4.33 -8.33 -16.52
CA LEU A 318 -3.66 -7.04 -16.66
C LEU A 318 -4.62 -5.96 -17.18
N ARG A 319 -5.25 -6.17 -18.33
CA ARG A 319 -6.07 -5.13 -18.99
C ARG A 319 -7.27 -4.71 -18.15
N THR A 320 -7.85 -5.62 -17.37
CA THR A 320 -9.01 -5.33 -16.52
C THR A 320 -8.63 -4.38 -15.39
N ASN A 321 -7.42 -4.52 -14.83
CA ASN A 321 -7.01 -3.79 -13.63
C ASN A 321 -6.08 -2.61 -13.91
N LEU A 322 -5.60 -2.46 -15.15
CA LEU A 322 -4.67 -1.40 -15.56
C LEU A 322 -5.22 -0.59 -16.74
N PRO A 323 -6.43 0.00 -16.64
CA PRO A 323 -6.99 0.79 -17.72
C PRO A 323 -6.06 1.98 -18.07
N GLY A 324 -5.76 2.14 -19.36
CA GLY A 324 -4.91 3.22 -19.85
C GLY A 324 -3.40 2.95 -19.79
N LYS A 325 -2.96 1.78 -19.30
CA LYS A 325 -1.56 1.34 -19.43
C LYS A 325 -1.37 0.54 -20.72
N GLU A 326 -0.21 0.65 -21.34
CA GLU A 326 0.15 -0.22 -22.46
C GLU A 326 0.59 -1.59 -21.93
N LEU A 327 0.17 -2.66 -22.61
CA LEU A 327 0.46 -4.03 -22.17
C LEU A 327 1.51 -4.67 -23.04
N ALA A 328 2.32 -5.52 -22.42
CA ALA A 328 3.40 -6.21 -23.09
C ALA A 328 3.58 -7.64 -22.58
N HIS A 329 4.03 -8.53 -23.47
CA HIS A 329 4.22 -9.95 -23.18
C HIS A 329 5.59 -10.42 -23.68
N GLU A 330 6.24 -11.32 -22.95
CA GLU A 330 7.49 -11.98 -23.33
C GLU A 330 7.32 -13.49 -23.45
N PHE A 331 8.07 -14.10 -24.37
CA PHE A 331 8.17 -15.56 -24.44
C PHE A 331 9.61 -16.05 -24.55
N ASP A 332 9.92 -17.06 -23.72
CA ASP A 332 11.29 -17.49 -23.43
C ASP A 332 11.82 -18.55 -24.40
N GLY A 333 13.09 -18.36 -24.77
CA GLY A 333 14.11 -19.20 -25.41
C GLY A 333 13.67 -20.31 -26.39
N PRO A 334 14.41 -20.56 -27.49
CA PRO A 334 14.01 -21.46 -28.59
C PRO A 334 13.73 -22.94 -28.25
N ASP A 335 14.06 -23.37 -27.04
CA ASP A 335 14.10 -24.77 -26.62
C ASP A 335 12.96 -25.18 -25.67
N LEU A 336 12.13 -24.25 -25.20
CA LEU A 336 11.10 -24.55 -24.19
C LEU A 336 9.82 -25.15 -24.79
N ALA A 337 9.45 -24.77 -26.02
CA ALA A 337 8.23 -25.25 -26.66
C ALA A 337 8.36 -25.45 -28.19
N ASP A 338 7.28 -25.93 -28.81
CA ASP A 338 7.16 -26.04 -30.25
C ASP A 338 6.60 -24.74 -30.88
N ASN A 339 6.64 -24.64 -32.22
CA ASN A 339 6.18 -23.44 -32.91
C ASN A 339 4.69 -23.16 -32.68
N ALA A 340 3.86 -24.20 -32.54
CA ALA A 340 2.43 -24.02 -32.33
C ALA A 340 2.14 -23.36 -30.98
N THR A 341 2.89 -23.76 -29.95
CA THR A 341 2.78 -23.18 -28.60
C THR A 341 3.26 -21.74 -28.56
N TYR A 342 4.42 -21.43 -29.15
CA TYR A 342 4.89 -20.03 -29.23
C TYR A 342 3.99 -19.13 -30.07
N TYR A 343 3.47 -19.66 -31.18
CA TYR A 343 2.52 -18.93 -32.00
C TYR A 343 1.28 -18.61 -31.17
N HIS A 344 0.74 -19.61 -30.45
CA HIS A 344 -0.42 -19.43 -29.58
C HIS A 344 -0.18 -18.36 -28.49
N GLN A 345 0.99 -18.39 -27.85
CA GLN A 345 1.37 -17.38 -26.86
C GLN A 345 1.37 -15.96 -27.43
N ALA A 346 2.08 -15.75 -28.55
CA ALA A 346 2.16 -14.45 -29.20
C ALA A 346 0.80 -13.98 -29.74
N SER A 347 0.06 -14.87 -30.39
CA SER A 347 -1.26 -14.57 -30.96
C SER A 347 -2.25 -14.17 -29.86
N THR A 348 -2.31 -14.94 -28.78
CA THR A 348 -3.21 -14.66 -27.66
C THR A 348 -2.83 -13.37 -26.95
N ALA A 349 -1.54 -13.06 -26.80
CA ALA A 349 -1.12 -11.78 -26.26
C ALA A 349 -1.67 -10.59 -27.09
N PHE A 350 -1.50 -10.62 -28.42
CA PHE A 350 -2.01 -9.56 -29.30
C PHE A 350 -3.54 -9.51 -29.32
N GLU A 351 -4.22 -10.65 -29.36
CA GLU A 351 -5.69 -10.74 -29.31
C GLU A 351 -6.27 -10.17 -28.02
N HIS A 352 -5.53 -10.27 -26.91
CA HIS A 352 -5.92 -9.75 -25.61
C HIS A 352 -5.36 -8.34 -25.30
N GLY A 353 -4.86 -7.63 -26.32
CA GLY A 353 -4.52 -6.20 -26.22
C GLY A 353 -3.05 -5.90 -25.90
N ALA A 354 -2.14 -6.88 -26.00
CA ALA A 354 -0.71 -6.57 -25.94
C ALA A 354 -0.33 -5.64 -27.10
N LYS A 355 0.41 -4.59 -26.75
CA LYS A 355 1.04 -3.69 -27.71
C LYS A 355 2.44 -4.17 -28.10
N TYR A 356 3.14 -4.80 -27.17
CA TYR A 356 4.49 -5.31 -27.36
C TYR A 356 4.52 -6.82 -27.10
N VAL A 357 5.09 -7.59 -28.02
CA VAL A 357 5.45 -8.99 -27.78
C VAL A 357 6.94 -9.15 -28.08
N THR A 358 7.72 -9.68 -27.15
CA THR A 358 9.18 -9.84 -27.29
C THR A 358 9.59 -11.29 -27.15
N ASN A 359 10.62 -11.71 -27.89
CA ASN A 359 11.22 -13.02 -27.73
C ASN A 359 12.50 -12.95 -26.86
N GLY A 360 12.48 -13.54 -25.67
CA GLY A 360 13.59 -13.55 -24.71
C GLY A 360 14.56 -14.71 -24.92
N ASN A 361 15.86 -14.54 -24.68
CA ASN A 361 16.88 -15.61 -24.75
C ASN A 361 17.11 -16.28 -26.15
N TRP A 362 16.65 -15.68 -27.25
CA TRP A 362 16.85 -16.20 -28.63
C TRP A 362 18.20 -15.80 -29.27
N ASN A 363 18.98 -14.99 -28.56
CA ASN A 363 20.25 -14.42 -28.99
C ASN A 363 21.47 -15.34 -28.83
N LYS A 364 21.28 -16.57 -28.32
CA LYS A 364 22.39 -17.50 -28.01
C LYS A 364 22.85 -18.32 -29.22
N SER A 365 22.04 -18.45 -30.27
CA SER A 365 22.38 -19.25 -31.45
C SER A 365 21.63 -18.78 -32.70
N LEU A 366 22.39 -18.28 -33.69
CA LEU A 366 21.85 -17.89 -34.99
C LEU A 366 21.11 -19.05 -35.68
N GLN A 367 21.67 -20.27 -35.65
CA GLN A 367 21.03 -21.41 -36.29
C GLN A 367 19.69 -21.76 -35.65
N LYS A 368 19.59 -21.78 -34.32
CA LYS A 368 18.32 -22.06 -33.63
C LYS A 368 17.27 -21.00 -33.92
N PHE A 369 17.68 -19.75 -34.05
CA PHE A 369 16.80 -18.66 -34.47
C PHE A 369 16.31 -18.88 -35.91
N ILE A 370 17.21 -19.23 -36.83
CA ILE A 370 16.87 -19.53 -38.23
C ILE A 370 15.92 -20.73 -38.37
N ASP A 371 16.16 -21.79 -37.60
CA ASP A 371 15.34 -23.02 -37.61
C ASP A 371 13.86 -22.75 -37.27
N ARG A 372 13.59 -21.61 -36.64
CA ARG A 372 12.27 -21.18 -36.19
C ARG A 372 11.71 -20.03 -37.04
N GLY A 373 12.36 -19.64 -38.13
CA GLY A 373 11.99 -18.49 -38.97
C GLY A 373 10.51 -18.43 -39.37
N GLN A 374 9.92 -19.57 -39.75
CA GLN A 374 8.50 -19.63 -40.16
C GLN A 374 7.55 -19.14 -39.05
N LEU A 375 7.83 -19.46 -37.79
CA LEU A 375 7.03 -18.99 -36.65
C LEU A 375 6.95 -17.46 -36.62
N PHE A 376 8.08 -16.80 -36.83
CA PHE A 376 8.16 -15.34 -36.78
C PHE A 376 7.45 -14.71 -37.98
N GLU A 377 7.63 -15.27 -39.17
CA GLU A 377 6.92 -14.81 -40.37
C GLU A 377 5.40 -14.94 -40.21
N ASP A 378 4.91 -16.05 -39.63
CA ASP A 378 3.49 -16.27 -39.37
C ASP A 378 2.93 -15.21 -38.41
N ILE A 379 3.61 -14.94 -37.28
CA ILE A 379 3.20 -13.90 -36.31
C ILE A 379 3.16 -12.52 -36.97
N VAL A 380 4.18 -12.19 -37.77
CA VAL A 380 4.28 -10.89 -38.46
C VAL A 380 3.14 -10.71 -39.45
N ASP A 381 2.89 -11.72 -40.30
CA ASP A 381 1.89 -11.67 -41.35
C ASP A 381 0.47 -11.60 -40.77
N ASP A 382 0.20 -12.29 -39.65
CA ASP A 382 -1.13 -12.37 -39.06
C ASP A 382 -1.49 -11.17 -38.16
N TYR A 383 -0.53 -10.58 -37.44
CA TYR A 383 -0.84 -9.59 -36.38
C TYR A 383 -0.25 -8.19 -36.59
N LEU A 384 0.88 -8.04 -37.28
CA LEU A 384 1.64 -6.78 -37.22
C LEU A 384 1.05 -5.67 -38.11
N GLY A 385 0.19 -6.03 -39.07
CA GLY A 385 -0.53 -5.08 -39.92
C GLY A 385 -1.74 -4.43 -39.25
N ASP A 386 -2.23 -5.00 -38.15
CA ASP A 386 -3.43 -4.56 -37.44
C ASP A 386 -3.10 -3.62 -36.26
N PRO A 387 -4.02 -2.70 -35.88
CA PRO A 387 -3.86 -1.92 -34.66
C PRO A 387 -3.95 -2.79 -33.41
N VAL A 388 -3.52 -2.26 -32.26
CA VAL A 388 -3.71 -2.88 -30.95
C VAL A 388 -5.19 -3.23 -30.75
N THR A 389 -5.47 -4.43 -30.25
CA THR A 389 -6.85 -4.91 -30.08
C THR A 389 -7.54 -4.14 -28.97
N GLU A 390 -8.63 -3.44 -29.29
CA GLU A 390 -9.51 -2.84 -28.29
C GLU A 390 -10.57 -3.84 -27.83
N ILE A 391 -10.58 -4.15 -26.53
CA ILE A 391 -11.58 -5.02 -25.91
C ILE A 391 -12.54 -4.16 -25.10
N ASN A 392 -13.75 -3.96 -25.63
CA ASN A 392 -14.77 -3.11 -25.04
C ASN A 392 -15.91 -3.96 -24.45
N ASN A 393 -16.17 -3.79 -23.14
CA ASN A 393 -17.30 -4.37 -22.41
C ASN A 393 -17.48 -5.91 -22.55
N PRO A 394 -16.51 -6.73 -22.11
CA PRO A 394 -16.75 -8.17 -21.94
C PRO A 394 -18.04 -8.47 -21.18
N SER A 395 -18.81 -9.45 -21.66
CA SER A 395 -20.10 -9.83 -21.07
C SER A 395 -19.96 -10.65 -19.77
N GLN A 396 -18.75 -11.13 -19.48
CA GLN A 396 -18.44 -11.97 -18.33
C GLN A 396 -17.40 -11.28 -17.43
N SER A 397 -17.41 -11.64 -16.15
CA SER A 397 -16.43 -11.15 -15.18
C SER A 397 -16.12 -12.22 -14.15
N MET A 398 -14.88 -12.25 -13.66
CA MET A 398 -14.45 -13.04 -12.52
C MET A 398 -13.57 -12.21 -11.58
N PHE A 399 -13.40 -12.68 -10.35
CA PHE A 399 -12.61 -12.02 -9.32
C PHE A 399 -11.53 -12.96 -8.81
N VAL A 400 -10.33 -12.42 -8.58
CA VAL A 400 -9.13 -13.14 -8.15
C VAL A 400 -8.58 -12.44 -6.90
N SER A 401 -8.35 -13.15 -5.81
CA SER A 401 -7.82 -12.60 -4.56
C SER A 401 -6.31 -12.80 -4.48
N ASP A 402 -5.53 -11.72 -4.32
CA ASP A 402 -4.09 -11.84 -4.11
C ASP A 402 -3.74 -12.40 -2.72
N TYR A 403 -4.59 -12.19 -1.71
CA TYR A 403 -4.50 -12.85 -0.40
C TYR A 403 -4.68 -14.36 -0.50
N ASP A 404 -5.69 -14.82 -1.24
CA ASP A 404 -5.96 -16.24 -1.48
C ASP A 404 -4.83 -16.88 -2.30
N MET A 405 -4.30 -16.17 -3.29
CA MET A 405 -3.11 -16.60 -4.03
C MET A 405 -1.87 -16.71 -3.13
N LEU A 406 -1.69 -15.77 -2.18
CA LEU A 406 -0.58 -15.81 -1.22
C LEU A 406 -0.69 -16.97 -0.24
N LEU A 407 -1.85 -17.18 0.39
CA LEU A 407 -1.99 -18.12 1.50
C LEU A 407 -2.42 -19.52 1.07
N ASN A 408 -3.34 -19.62 0.10
CA ASN A 408 -3.96 -20.88 -0.30
C ASN A 408 -3.43 -21.41 -1.63
N ARG A 409 -2.51 -20.69 -2.29
CA ARG A 409 -1.91 -21.09 -3.58
C ARG A 409 -2.98 -21.37 -4.64
N SER A 410 -4.04 -20.56 -4.64
CA SER A 410 -5.27 -20.82 -5.38
C SER A 410 -5.22 -20.46 -6.86
N SER A 411 -4.12 -19.90 -7.37
CA SER A 411 -3.96 -19.50 -8.77
C SER A 411 -4.37 -20.58 -9.78
N ALA A 412 -3.96 -21.82 -9.56
CA ALA A 412 -4.33 -22.92 -10.46
C ALA A 412 -5.86 -23.19 -10.48
N ALA A 413 -6.56 -22.88 -9.39
CA ALA A 413 -8.02 -22.97 -9.34
C ALA A 413 -8.68 -21.82 -10.12
N TYR A 414 -8.17 -20.59 -10.00
CA TYR A 414 -8.66 -19.45 -10.79
C TYR A 414 -8.48 -19.68 -12.29
N GLN A 415 -7.34 -20.20 -12.73
CA GLN A 415 -7.10 -20.53 -14.13
C GLN A 415 -8.06 -21.62 -14.65
N ARG A 416 -8.28 -22.70 -13.89
CA ARG A 416 -9.28 -23.71 -14.26
C ARG A 416 -10.69 -23.15 -14.37
N TYR A 417 -11.04 -22.20 -13.51
CA TYR A 417 -12.33 -21.52 -13.56
C TYR A 417 -12.44 -20.61 -14.79
N TYR A 418 -11.38 -19.85 -15.08
CA TYR A 418 -11.25 -19.05 -16.30
C TYR A 418 -11.43 -19.92 -17.56
N ASP A 419 -10.71 -21.05 -17.65
CA ASP A 419 -10.79 -21.96 -18.80
C ASP A 419 -12.21 -22.51 -19.01
N ALA A 420 -12.90 -22.85 -17.92
CA ALA A 420 -14.28 -23.32 -17.99
C ALA A 420 -15.25 -22.25 -18.54
N LEU A 421 -14.99 -20.97 -18.29
CA LEU A 421 -15.77 -19.87 -18.85
C LEU A 421 -15.36 -19.56 -20.30
N TYR A 422 -14.06 -19.51 -20.55
CA TYR A 422 -13.47 -19.18 -21.84
C TYR A 422 -13.84 -20.18 -22.94
N VAL A 423 -13.81 -21.50 -22.65
CA VAL A 423 -14.18 -22.56 -23.61
C VAL A 423 -15.63 -22.46 -24.09
N ASN A 424 -16.53 -21.88 -23.28
CA ASN A 424 -17.95 -21.79 -23.61
C ASN A 424 -18.32 -20.59 -24.49
N ASN A 425 -17.47 -19.55 -24.54
CA ASN A 425 -17.80 -18.30 -25.22
C ASN A 425 -16.72 -17.79 -26.19
N LEU A 426 -15.46 -18.26 -26.06
CA LEU A 426 -14.29 -17.84 -26.86
C LEU A 426 -14.11 -16.31 -26.97
N GLU A 427 -14.53 -15.57 -25.94
CA GLU A 427 -14.40 -14.11 -25.87
C GLU A 427 -13.57 -13.70 -24.65
N PRO A 428 -12.79 -12.61 -24.72
CA PRO A 428 -12.12 -12.03 -23.56
C PRO A 428 -13.09 -11.71 -22.41
N MET A 429 -12.63 -11.80 -21.17
CA MET A 429 -13.40 -11.63 -19.93
C MET A 429 -12.80 -10.56 -19.01
N ASN A 430 -13.59 -9.88 -18.19
CA ASN A 430 -13.02 -9.02 -17.14
C ASN A 430 -12.53 -9.87 -15.96
N VAL A 431 -11.24 -9.86 -15.66
CA VAL A 431 -10.65 -10.58 -14.52
C VAL A 431 -10.18 -9.54 -13.50
N HIS A 432 -10.99 -9.31 -12.46
CA HIS A 432 -10.73 -8.28 -11.45
C HIS A 432 -9.82 -8.81 -10.33
N LEU A 433 -8.77 -8.07 -10.00
CA LEU A 433 -7.92 -8.36 -8.84
C LEU A 433 -8.54 -7.74 -7.58
N LEU A 434 -8.93 -8.59 -6.64
CA LEU A 434 -9.17 -8.21 -5.26
C LEU A 434 -7.79 -8.04 -4.62
N ARG A 435 -7.37 -6.77 -4.51
CA ARG A 435 -6.11 -6.33 -3.91
C ARG A 435 -6.10 -6.51 -2.39
N ASP A 436 -6.36 -7.72 -1.89
CA ASP A 436 -6.63 -8.09 -0.51
C ASP A 436 -5.48 -8.55 0.38
N ILE A 437 -4.29 -8.61 -0.19
CA ILE A 437 -3.03 -8.86 0.51
C ILE A 437 -2.58 -7.65 1.32
N ASN A 438 -2.91 -6.45 0.84
CA ASN A 438 -2.68 -5.18 1.52
C ASN A 438 -3.84 -4.83 2.48
N ARG A 439 -4.87 -5.69 2.53
CA ARG A 439 -6.12 -5.52 3.27
C ARG A 439 -6.14 -6.30 4.59
N LEU A 440 -5.21 -5.98 5.49
CA LEU A 440 -5.37 -6.35 6.92
C LEU A 440 -6.60 -5.70 7.58
N ASP A 441 -7.28 -4.85 6.82
CA ASP A 441 -8.31 -3.93 7.22
C ASP A 441 -9.66 -4.33 6.60
N TRP A 442 -9.83 -5.56 6.11
CA TRP A 442 -11.10 -5.99 5.50
C TRP A 442 -11.89 -6.94 6.39
N HIS A 443 -13.19 -6.65 6.49
CA HIS A 443 -14.12 -7.39 7.32
C HIS A 443 -15.15 -8.08 6.43
N LYS A 444 -15.35 -9.38 6.68
CA LYS A 444 -16.39 -10.17 6.03
C LYS A 444 -17.48 -10.48 7.05
N THR A 445 -18.65 -9.88 6.84
CA THR A 445 -19.87 -10.04 7.62
C THR A 445 -20.69 -11.18 7.02
N ASN A 446 -20.98 -12.20 7.82
CA ASN A 446 -21.84 -13.34 7.43
C ASN A 446 -23.32 -12.92 7.31
N ASN A 447 -24.13 -13.73 6.64
CA ASN A 447 -25.57 -13.52 6.44
C ASN A 447 -26.42 -13.53 7.73
N ASP A 448 -25.87 -13.96 8.86
CA ASP A 448 -26.54 -14.02 10.17
C ASP A 448 -26.03 -12.96 11.18
N GLU A 449 -25.18 -12.03 10.73
CA GLU A 449 -24.62 -11.00 11.58
C GLU A 449 -25.70 -10.01 12.09
N PRO A 450 -25.68 -9.64 13.38
CA PRO A 450 -26.76 -8.87 14.00
C PRO A 450 -26.87 -7.41 13.51
N ASN A 451 -25.88 -6.92 12.74
CA ASN A 451 -25.89 -5.60 12.13
C ASN A 451 -26.52 -5.56 10.72
N LEU A 452 -26.94 -6.70 10.17
CA LEU A 452 -27.76 -6.76 8.97
C LEU A 452 -29.22 -6.42 9.29
N ILE A 453 -29.77 -5.38 8.64
CA ILE A 453 -31.17 -5.00 8.79
C ILE A 453 -31.97 -5.60 7.62
N LEU A 454 -32.67 -6.69 7.88
CA LEU A 454 -33.51 -7.38 6.90
C LEU A 454 -34.95 -6.86 6.93
N GLN A 455 -35.53 -6.63 5.74
CA GLN A 455 -36.95 -6.35 5.56
C GLN A 455 -37.55 -7.33 4.55
N GLY A 456 -38.75 -7.84 4.85
CA GLY A 456 -39.37 -8.92 4.08
C GLY A 456 -38.91 -10.31 4.54
N ASN A 457 -39.32 -11.34 3.83
CA ASN A 457 -39.03 -12.73 4.16
C ASN A 457 -37.72 -13.17 3.52
N TRP A 458 -36.71 -13.46 4.35
CA TRP A 458 -35.45 -14.08 3.94
C TRP A 458 -35.37 -15.47 4.59
N ALA A 459 -35.20 -16.49 3.77
CA ALA A 459 -35.09 -17.87 4.23
C ALA A 459 -33.62 -18.30 4.29
N GLU A 460 -33.20 -18.79 5.44
CA GLU A 460 -31.87 -19.40 5.64
C GLU A 460 -31.78 -20.72 4.90
N GLN A 461 -30.68 -20.95 4.19
CA GLN A 461 -30.33 -22.25 3.63
C GLN A 461 -29.00 -22.72 4.21
N ARG A 462 -28.90 -24.02 4.45
CA ARG A 462 -27.68 -24.68 4.93
C ARG A 462 -27.20 -25.65 3.88
N GLU A 463 -26.07 -25.35 3.28
CA GLU A 463 -25.43 -26.16 2.25
C GLU A 463 -23.90 -25.98 2.30
N ASP A 464 -23.16 -26.95 1.76
CA ASP A 464 -21.71 -26.81 1.61
C ASP A 464 -21.41 -25.90 0.42
N GLY A 465 -20.69 -24.80 0.63
CA GLY A 465 -20.33 -23.84 -0.42
C GLY A 465 -20.36 -22.38 0.02
N PRO A 466 -21.46 -21.91 0.64
CA PRO A 466 -21.54 -20.57 1.23
C PRO A 466 -20.53 -20.32 2.37
N PHE A 467 -20.28 -19.04 2.66
CA PHE A 467 -19.42 -18.64 3.77
C PHE A 467 -20.04 -19.15 5.07
N GLN A 468 -19.23 -19.76 5.95
CA GLN A 468 -19.67 -20.43 7.18
C GLN A 468 -20.75 -21.54 7.01
N GLY A 469 -21.06 -21.96 5.77
CA GLY A 469 -21.98 -23.06 5.48
C GLY A 469 -23.47 -22.69 5.54
N ASP A 470 -23.80 -21.40 5.49
CA ASP A 470 -25.16 -20.90 5.33
C ASP A 470 -25.27 -19.67 4.43
N ASP A 471 -26.48 -19.45 3.90
CA ASP A 471 -26.84 -18.24 3.18
C ASP A 471 -28.29 -17.83 3.47
N LEU A 472 -28.70 -16.67 2.96
CA LEU A 472 -30.09 -16.20 2.95
C LEU A 472 -30.58 -16.06 1.51
N ALA A 473 -31.83 -16.44 1.25
CA ALA A 473 -32.48 -16.24 -0.03
C ALA A 473 -33.89 -15.64 0.11
N THR A 474 -34.31 -14.84 -0.85
CA THR A 474 -35.67 -14.30 -0.94
C THR A 474 -36.17 -14.25 -2.38
N ASP A 475 -37.44 -14.60 -2.60
CA ASP A 475 -38.19 -14.38 -3.84
C ASP A 475 -39.25 -13.27 -3.66
N GLN A 476 -39.33 -12.67 -2.46
CA GLN A 476 -40.33 -11.65 -2.16
C GLN A 476 -39.93 -10.32 -2.80
N VAL A 477 -40.77 -9.85 -3.73
CA VAL A 477 -40.62 -8.53 -4.36
C VAL A 477 -40.55 -7.43 -3.29
N GLY A 478 -39.50 -6.62 -3.35
CA GLY A 478 -39.26 -5.51 -2.42
C GLY A 478 -38.66 -5.92 -1.07
N ALA A 479 -38.37 -7.20 -0.83
CA ALA A 479 -37.52 -7.59 0.29
C ALA A 479 -36.14 -6.96 0.14
N SER A 480 -35.52 -6.57 1.26
CA SER A 480 -34.23 -5.90 1.25
C SER A 480 -33.36 -6.28 2.43
N VAL A 481 -32.05 -6.07 2.25
CA VAL A 481 -31.05 -6.08 3.31
C VAL A 481 -30.32 -4.75 3.30
N GLU A 482 -30.14 -4.15 4.47
CA GLU A 482 -29.33 -2.95 4.69
C GLU A 482 -28.16 -3.27 5.62
N PHE A 483 -27.01 -2.68 5.32
CA PHE A 483 -25.79 -2.83 6.11
C PHE A 483 -24.99 -1.53 6.08
N SER A 484 -24.65 -1.02 7.27
CA SER A 484 -23.78 0.13 7.42
C SER A 484 -22.34 -0.33 7.71
N PHE A 485 -21.39 0.26 7.00
CA PHE A 485 -19.97 -0.02 7.14
C PHE A 485 -19.18 1.28 7.16
N ASN A 486 -17.98 1.25 7.70
CA ASN A 486 -17.05 2.37 7.64
C ASN A 486 -15.88 1.96 6.76
N GLY A 487 -15.67 2.65 5.65
CA GLY A 487 -14.73 2.22 4.63
C GLY A 487 -14.91 2.85 3.28
N ASP A 488 -13.91 2.72 2.41
CA ASP A 488 -13.97 3.24 1.04
C ASP A 488 -14.48 2.21 0.01
N ARG A 489 -14.85 0.99 0.44
CA ARG A 489 -15.22 -0.11 -0.46
C ARG A 489 -16.11 -1.18 0.19
N ILE A 490 -17.04 -1.74 -0.59
CA ILE A 490 -17.98 -2.80 -0.21
C ILE A 490 -18.21 -3.79 -1.35
N GLU A 491 -18.40 -5.06 -1.00
CA GLU A 491 -18.69 -6.18 -1.88
C GLU A 491 -19.86 -6.99 -1.33
N TRP A 492 -20.81 -7.30 -2.21
CA TRP A 492 -21.90 -8.24 -1.93
C TRP A 492 -21.56 -9.60 -2.51
N ILE A 493 -21.49 -10.60 -1.64
CA ILE A 493 -21.17 -11.98 -1.98
C ILE A 493 -22.44 -12.83 -1.86
N GLY A 494 -22.65 -13.71 -2.84
CA GLY A 494 -23.78 -14.61 -2.90
C GLY A 494 -23.56 -15.73 -3.90
N SER A 495 -24.60 -16.51 -4.15
CA SER A 495 -24.62 -17.51 -5.19
C SER A 495 -25.23 -16.97 -6.48
N LYS A 496 -24.76 -17.48 -7.62
CA LYS A 496 -25.50 -17.46 -8.89
C LYS A 496 -26.17 -18.82 -9.11
N GLY A 497 -27.33 -18.86 -9.76
CA GLY A 497 -28.13 -20.08 -9.84
C GLY A 497 -29.16 -20.09 -10.97
N THR A 498 -29.70 -21.28 -11.26
CA THR A 498 -30.68 -21.48 -12.34
C THR A 498 -32.07 -20.91 -12.04
N ASP A 499 -32.32 -20.57 -10.79
CA ASP A 499 -33.56 -20.06 -10.21
C ASP A 499 -33.43 -18.64 -9.63
N HIS A 500 -32.28 -17.99 -9.83
CA HIS A 500 -32.03 -16.67 -9.29
C HIS A 500 -32.57 -15.53 -10.18
N GLY A 501 -32.91 -14.43 -9.54
CA GLY A 501 -33.49 -13.23 -10.12
C GLY A 501 -32.54 -12.04 -10.12
N LYS A 502 -33.14 -10.85 -10.09
CA LYS A 502 -32.42 -9.58 -10.17
C LYS A 502 -32.61 -8.74 -8.92
N ALA A 503 -31.58 -8.01 -8.52
CA ALA A 503 -31.62 -7.07 -7.41
C ALA A 503 -31.19 -5.66 -7.84
N ASP A 504 -31.70 -4.65 -7.15
CA ASP A 504 -31.18 -3.29 -7.18
C ASP A 504 -30.26 -3.06 -5.97
N VAL A 505 -29.18 -2.33 -6.14
CA VAL A 505 -28.23 -1.97 -5.08
C VAL A 505 -28.14 -0.46 -4.95
N TYR A 506 -28.27 0.01 -3.71
CA TYR A 506 -28.13 1.41 -3.33
C TYR A 506 -26.92 1.57 -2.42
N ILE A 507 -26.19 2.68 -2.56
CA ILE A 507 -25.17 3.13 -1.62
C ILE A 507 -25.61 4.51 -1.12
N ASP A 508 -25.66 4.69 0.20
CA ASP A 508 -26.07 5.93 0.88
C ASP A 508 -27.45 6.45 0.43
N GLY A 509 -28.35 5.52 0.10
CA GLY A 509 -29.70 5.81 -0.39
C GLY A 509 -29.78 6.21 -1.87
N LEU A 510 -28.65 6.29 -2.58
CA LEU A 510 -28.59 6.51 -4.03
C LEU A 510 -28.55 5.18 -4.77
N LEU A 511 -29.33 5.06 -5.85
CA LEU A 511 -29.34 3.86 -6.69
C LEU A 511 -28.03 3.77 -7.47
N GLU A 512 -27.19 2.80 -7.14
CA GLU A 512 -25.87 2.62 -7.76
C GLU A 512 -25.88 1.56 -8.86
N ALA A 513 -26.60 0.45 -8.65
CA ALA A 513 -26.79 -0.57 -9.67
C ALA A 513 -28.25 -1.00 -9.72
N SER A 514 -28.78 -1.15 -10.93
CA SER A 514 -30.14 -1.67 -11.14
C SER A 514 -30.12 -2.96 -11.93
N GLY A 515 -30.92 -3.94 -11.48
CA GLY A 515 -31.09 -5.21 -12.16
C GLY A 515 -29.86 -6.11 -12.19
N VAL A 516 -29.05 -6.11 -11.13
CA VAL A 516 -27.93 -7.04 -10.91
C VAL A 516 -28.46 -8.47 -11.06
N ASP A 517 -28.02 -9.18 -12.09
CA ASP A 517 -28.56 -10.50 -12.48
C ASP A 517 -27.77 -11.64 -11.84
N LEU A 518 -28.44 -12.40 -10.98
CA LEU A 518 -27.86 -13.53 -10.25
C LEU A 518 -28.05 -14.85 -11.02
N TYR A 519 -28.63 -14.83 -12.21
CA TYR A 519 -28.80 -16.05 -13.01
C TYR A 519 -27.46 -16.63 -13.49
N ALA A 520 -27.34 -17.95 -13.39
CA ALA A 520 -26.34 -18.74 -14.10
C ALA A 520 -26.94 -20.09 -14.51
N GLY A 521 -26.43 -20.66 -15.61
CA GLY A 521 -26.89 -21.97 -16.10
C GLY A 521 -26.56 -23.15 -15.16
N GLN A 522 -25.72 -22.93 -14.15
CA GLN A 522 -25.36 -23.85 -13.07
C GLN A 522 -25.17 -23.04 -11.78
N LYS A 523 -25.39 -23.67 -10.60
CA LYS A 523 -25.18 -23.02 -9.30
C LYS A 523 -23.69 -22.75 -9.06
N GLN A 524 -23.36 -21.55 -8.63
CA GLN A 524 -22.01 -21.07 -8.34
C GLN A 524 -22.04 -20.34 -6.99
N TYR A 525 -21.24 -20.78 -6.03
CA TYR A 525 -21.16 -20.18 -4.69
C TYR A 525 -20.08 -19.10 -4.61
N GLN A 526 -20.10 -18.28 -3.56
CA GLN A 526 -19.05 -17.29 -3.26
C GLN A 526 -18.73 -16.32 -4.42
N GLN A 527 -19.77 -15.92 -5.16
CA GLN A 527 -19.64 -14.97 -6.26
C GLN A 527 -19.78 -13.55 -5.71
N VAL A 528 -18.89 -12.64 -6.11
CA VAL A 528 -19.10 -11.21 -5.91
C VAL A 528 -20.20 -10.78 -6.89
N LEU A 529 -21.41 -10.59 -6.36
CA LEU A 529 -22.59 -10.20 -7.11
C LEU A 529 -22.59 -8.71 -7.44
N TYR A 530 -21.99 -7.90 -6.56
CA TYR A 530 -21.79 -6.48 -6.73
C TYR A 530 -20.55 -6.03 -5.95
N ALA A 531 -19.83 -5.04 -6.47
CA ALA A 531 -18.73 -4.37 -5.78
C ALA A 531 -18.79 -2.87 -6.05
N LYS A 532 -18.46 -2.07 -5.04
CA LYS A 532 -18.30 -0.61 -5.16
C LYS A 532 -16.99 -0.21 -4.50
N ASP A 533 -16.10 0.38 -5.29
CA ASP A 533 -14.83 0.95 -4.84
C ASP A 533 -14.85 2.48 -4.84
N ASN A 534 -13.75 3.08 -4.38
CA ASN A 534 -13.50 4.53 -4.39
C ASN A 534 -14.63 5.35 -3.74
N LEU A 535 -15.29 4.79 -2.73
CA LEU A 535 -16.12 5.58 -1.84
C LEU A 535 -15.22 6.55 -1.08
N THR A 536 -15.80 7.66 -0.64
CA THR A 536 -15.08 8.52 0.31
C THR A 536 -14.76 7.70 1.55
N ASP A 537 -13.59 7.86 2.16
CA ASP A 537 -13.35 7.18 3.43
C ASP A 537 -14.34 7.70 4.49
N GLY A 538 -15.04 6.79 5.18
CA GLY A 538 -16.09 7.15 6.13
C GLY A 538 -17.25 6.14 6.20
N GLU A 539 -18.31 6.54 6.89
CA GLU A 539 -19.50 5.71 7.07
C GLU A 539 -20.38 5.70 5.81
N HIS A 540 -20.71 4.50 5.34
CA HIS A 540 -21.52 4.23 4.18
C HIS A 540 -22.59 3.19 4.50
N THR A 541 -23.66 3.16 3.72
CA THR A 541 -24.71 2.14 3.83
C THR A 541 -25.01 1.50 2.48
N ILE A 542 -24.86 0.18 2.40
CA ILE A 542 -25.34 -0.61 1.26
C ILE A 542 -26.76 -1.09 1.53
N LYS A 543 -27.63 -1.01 0.51
CA LYS A 543 -28.96 -1.61 0.51
C LYS A 543 -29.17 -2.43 -0.75
N ILE A 544 -29.52 -3.71 -0.59
CA ILE A 544 -29.84 -4.62 -1.69
C ILE A 544 -31.34 -4.89 -1.67
N VAL A 545 -32.02 -4.76 -2.81
CA VAL A 545 -33.48 -4.88 -2.93
C VAL A 545 -33.86 -5.88 -4.01
N ALA A 546 -34.63 -6.90 -3.65
CA ALA A 546 -35.14 -7.89 -4.60
C ALA A 546 -36.20 -7.28 -5.53
N THR A 547 -35.97 -7.34 -6.84
CA THR A 547 -36.85 -6.69 -7.83
C THR A 547 -38.04 -7.57 -8.25
N GLY A 548 -37.97 -8.88 -8.02
CA GLY A 548 -38.90 -9.86 -8.59
C GLY A 548 -38.73 -10.09 -10.09
N GLN A 549 -37.78 -9.41 -10.74
CA GLN A 549 -37.43 -9.65 -12.14
C GLN A 549 -36.41 -10.77 -12.24
N LYS A 550 -36.35 -11.41 -13.41
CA LYS A 550 -35.43 -12.52 -13.67
C LYS A 550 -35.00 -12.58 -15.12
N ASN A 551 -33.91 -13.28 -15.37
CA ASN A 551 -33.54 -13.71 -16.71
C ASN A 551 -34.63 -14.63 -17.28
N ALA A 552 -34.90 -14.57 -18.60
CA ALA A 552 -35.90 -15.43 -19.25
C ALA A 552 -35.56 -16.93 -19.13
N LEU A 553 -34.28 -17.26 -18.97
CA LEU A 553 -33.79 -18.63 -18.76
C LEU A 553 -33.86 -19.08 -17.29
N SER A 554 -34.14 -18.18 -16.35
CA SER A 554 -34.24 -18.51 -14.94
C SER A 554 -35.59 -19.13 -14.59
N SER A 555 -35.60 -20.20 -13.80
CA SER A 555 -36.84 -20.83 -13.34
C SER A 555 -37.59 -19.95 -12.33
N ASP A 556 -36.90 -19.11 -11.58
CA ASP A 556 -37.48 -18.23 -10.55
C ASP A 556 -36.72 -16.90 -10.39
N ALA A 557 -37.04 -16.11 -9.35
CA ALA A 557 -36.47 -14.79 -9.12
C ALA A 557 -35.76 -14.63 -7.77
N PHE A 558 -35.12 -15.70 -7.26
CA PHE A 558 -34.44 -15.65 -5.96
C PHE A 558 -33.26 -14.68 -5.93
N VAL A 559 -33.17 -13.88 -4.88
CA VAL A 559 -32.01 -13.05 -4.55
C VAL A 559 -31.32 -13.64 -3.35
N ASN A 560 -30.01 -13.81 -3.44
CA ASN A 560 -29.21 -14.50 -2.45
C ASN A 560 -28.20 -13.57 -1.75
N LEU A 561 -28.07 -13.69 -0.44
CA LEU A 561 -27.08 -13.02 0.38
C LEU A 561 -26.32 -14.09 1.17
N ASP A 562 -25.02 -14.17 0.92
CA ASP A 562 -24.10 -15.08 1.60
C ASP A 562 -23.22 -14.27 2.56
N ALA A 563 -22.55 -13.24 2.06
CA ALA A 563 -21.76 -12.35 2.90
C ALA A 563 -21.68 -10.93 2.33
N LEU A 564 -21.31 -9.98 3.18
CA LEU A 564 -20.83 -8.66 2.80
C LEU A 564 -19.37 -8.52 3.19
N SER A 565 -18.52 -8.08 2.27
CA SER A 565 -17.10 -7.86 2.52
C SER A 565 -16.78 -6.38 2.31
N TYR A 566 -16.22 -5.70 3.29
CA TYR A 566 -15.92 -4.27 3.21
C TYR A 566 -14.51 -3.95 3.66
N HIS A 567 -13.96 -2.90 3.08
CA HIS A 567 -12.77 -2.26 3.62
C HIS A 567 -13.17 -1.54 4.89
N PHE A 568 -12.45 -1.76 5.98
CA PHE A 568 -12.61 -1.10 7.26
C PHE A 568 -11.37 -0.29 7.56
N THR A 569 -11.47 1.01 7.39
CA THR A 569 -10.38 1.94 7.67
C THR A 569 -10.26 2.21 9.18
N GLU A 570 -10.02 1.19 10.01
CA GLU A 570 -9.66 1.43 11.43
C GLU A 570 -8.21 1.87 11.61
N PHE A 571 -7.38 1.65 10.59
CA PHE A 571 -6.10 2.31 10.50
C PHE A 571 -6.30 3.52 9.58
N PRO A 572 -6.24 4.75 10.11
CA PRO A 572 -6.13 5.90 9.22
C PRO A 572 -4.96 5.62 8.27
N ALA A 573 -5.10 6.02 7.01
CA ALA A 573 -3.98 6.03 6.06
C ALA A 573 -2.72 6.47 6.81
N PRO A 574 -1.56 5.79 6.65
CA PRO A 574 -0.38 5.97 7.48
C PRO A 574 -0.20 7.47 7.71
N PRO A 575 -0.22 7.92 8.98
CA PRO A 575 -0.50 9.30 9.28
C PRO A 575 0.49 10.16 8.53
N LYS A 576 0.00 11.10 7.70
CA LYS A 576 0.85 11.91 6.82
C LYS A 576 2.10 12.37 7.57
N ILE A 577 3.24 11.77 7.23
CA ILE A 577 4.50 12.02 7.91
C ILE A 577 5.11 13.26 7.28
N TYR A 578 5.33 14.29 8.10
CA TYR A 578 6.15 15.43 7.75
C TYR A 578 7.58 15.13 8.15
N ARG A 579 8.36 14.61 7.21
CA ARG A 579 9.76 14.25 7.42
C ARG A 579 10.66 15.24 6.71
N LEU A 580 11.64 15.79 7.42
CA LEU A 580 12.51 16.82 6.87
C LEU A 580 13.22 16.34 5.60
N SER A 581 13.81 15.15 5.61
CA SER A 581 14.58 14.63 4.47
C SER A 581 13.77 14.50 3.18
N SER A 582 12.59 13.86 3.25
CA SER A 582 11.75 13.61 2.06
C SER A 582 10.97 14.83 1.59
N GLN A 583 10.86 15.87 2.42
CA GLN A 583 10.11 17.09 2.09
C GLN A 583 11.02 18.30 1.94
N TYR A 584 12.34 18.08 1.94
CA TYR A 584 13.35 19.12 1.73
C TYR A 584 13.14 19.80 0.38
N SER A 585 13.16 21.13 0.34
CA SER A 585 12.90 21.91 -0.89
C SER A 585 13.79 23.14 -0.98
N ALA A 586 14.02 23.60 -2.21
CA ALA A 586 14.63 24.88 -2.55
C ALA A 586 13.74 26.11 -2.29
N THR A 587 12.47 25.92 -1.92
CA THR A 587 11.50 26.99 -1.67
C THR A 587 11.15 27.10 -0.19
N GLN A 588 11.18 28.33 0.37
CA GLN A 588 10.77 28.57 1.76
C GLN A 588 9.28 28.25 1.97
N GLY A 589 8.97 27.50 3.02
CA GLY A 589 7.60 27.20 3.43
C GLY A 589 6.92 26.09 2.62
N GLU A 590 7.58 25.57 1.59
CA GLU A 590 7.09 24.42 0.84
C GLU A 590 7.02 23.19 1.76
N ASN A 591 5.97 22.38 1.61
CA ASN A 591 5.65 21.25 2.49
C ASN A 591 5.49 21.60 3.99
N GLY A 592 5.37 22.88 4.32
CA GLY A 592 5.29 23.36 5.71
C GLY A 592 6.65 23.53 6.39
N TRP A 593 7.76 23.34 5.67
CA TRP A 593 9.12 23.48 6.20
C TRP A 593 9.72 24.84 5.87
N TYR A 594 10.32 25.47 6.87
CA TYR A 594 11.07 26.71 6.74
C TYR A 594 12.51 26.51 7.23
N TYR A 595 13.45 27.10 6.53
CA TYR A 595 14.88 26.94 6.81
C TYR A 595 15.44 28.25 7.35
N LYS A 596 15.77 28.27 8.64
CA LYS A 596 16.12 29.49 9.34
C LYS A 596 17.44 29.36 10.07
N TYR A 597 17.98 30.49 10.46
CA TYR A 597 18.98 30.59 11.51
C TYR A 597 18.47 31.51 12.62
N HIS A 598 19.04 31.39 13.82
CA HIS A 598 18.75 32.32 14.92
C HIS A 598 20.00 33.15 15.25
N ASP A 599 19.90 34.47 15.08
CA ASP A 599 21.04 35.40 15.18
C ASP A 599 21.28 35.94 16.61
N GLY A 600 20.51 35.46 17.58
CA GLY A 600 20.50 35.94 18.97
C GLY A 600 19.38 36.96 19.25
N ASN A 601 18.84 37.62 18.22
CA ASN A 601 17.69 38.53 18.33
C ASN A 601 16.40 37.91 17.80
N GLY A 602 16.48 37.00 16.82
CA GLY A 602 15.33 36.26 16.33
C GLY A 602 15.65 35.27 15.21
N TYR A 603 14.61 34.61 14.70
CA TYR A 603 14.73 33.66 13.60
C TYR A 603 14.63 34.36 12.23
N VAL A 604 15.64 34.16 11.39
CA VAL A 604 15.77 34.77 10.06
C VAL A 604 15.83 33.68 8.99
N ASN A 605 15.11 33.88 7.87
CA ASN A 605 15.12 32.93 6.76
C ASN A 605 16.51 32.85 6.12
N MET A 606 16.98 31.63 5.86
CA MET A 606 18.15 31.37 5.03
C MET A 606 17.85 31.64 3.54
N THR A 607 18.92 31.79 2.76
CA THR A 607 18.82 31.97 1.30
C THR A 607 19.26 30.68 0.60
N TRP A 608 18.54 30.27 -0.43
CA TRP A 608 18.94 29.13 -1.26
C TRP A 608 20.17 29.50 -2.11
N ASN A 609 21.24 28.72 -2.01
CA ASN A 609 22.48 28.93 -2.75
C ASN A 609 23.07 27.58 -3.19
N ALA A 610 23.11 27.33 -4.50
CA ALA A 610 23.82 26.19 -5.12
C ALA A 610 23.53 24.82 -4.47
N GLY A 611 22.27 24.50 -4.20
CA GLY A 611 21.86 23.18 -3.67
C GLY A 611 21.67 23.13 -2.15
N ARG A 612 21.87 24.24 -1.43
CA ARG A 612 21.72 24.30 0.03
C ARG A 612 21.06 25.57 0.55
N TRP A 613 20.50 25.52 1.75
CA TRP A 613 20.08 26.71 2.49
C TRP A 613 21.26 27.29 3.24
N GLN A 614 21.59 28.55 2.94
CA GLN A 614 22.78 29.23 3.44
C GLN A 614 22.38 30.45 4.30
N GLY A 615 22.97 30.53 5.49
CA GLY A 615 22.94 31.72 6.35
C GLY A 615 24.07 32.72 6.02
N PRO A 616 24.20 33.81 6.79
CA PRO A 616 25.19 34.86 6.52
C PRO A 616 26.65 34.41 6.65
N ASN A 617 26.91 33.38 7.46
CA ASN A 617 28.26 32.85 7.66
C ASN A 617 28.52 31.66 6.71
N PRO A 618 29.74 31.49 6.17
CA PRO A 618 30.02 30.51 5.12
C PRO A 618 29.69 29.07 5.48
N TYR A 619 29.81 28.71 6.77
CA TYR A 619 29.57 27.37 7.26
C TYR A 619 28.23 27.23 7.99
N LEU A 620 27.36 28.24 7.93
CA LEU A 620 26.01 28.15 8.47
C LEU A 620 25.05 27.67 7.37
N PHE A 621 24.78 26.37 7.29
CA PHE A 621 23.94 25.84 6.23
C PHE A 621 23.17 24.57 6.60
N ILE A 622 22.19 24.26 5.75
CA ILE A 622 21.50 22.97 5.68
C ILE A 622 21.66 22.47 4.24
N GLU A 623 22.29 21.32 4.06
CA GLU A 623 22.52 20.69 2.75
C GLU A 623 22.22 19.18 2.79
N SER A 624 22.22 18.55 1.62
CA SER A 624 21.94 17.11 1.45
C SER A 624 20.74 16.61 2.27
N THR A 625 19.70 17.44 2.38
CA THR A 625 18.43 17.25 3.11
C THR A 625 18.49 17.31 4.63
N THR A 626 19.53 16.76 5.27
CA THR A 626 19.61 16.66 6.74
C THR A 626 20.96 17.04 7.34
N HIS A 627 21.99 17.28 6.51
CA HIS A 627 23.29 17.72 6.98
C HIS A 627 23.21 19.19 7.41
N MET A 628 23.48 19.45 8.68
CA MET A 628 23.37 20.75 9.30
C MET A 628 24.71 21.17 9.88
N MET A 629 25.05 22.43 9.65
CA MET A 629 26.34 22.97 10.07
C MET A 629 26.11 24.34 10.74
N PRO A 630 26.34 24.44 12.07
CA PRO A 630 26.25 25.72 12.77
C PRO A 630 27.54 26.54 12.58
N ASP A 631 27.42 27.87 12.53
CA ASP A 631 28.57 28.79 12.44
C ASP A 631 28.18 30.15 13.03
N GLY A 632 28.53 30.36 14.29
CA GLY A 632 28.25 31.58 15.08
C GLY A 632 26.78 31.82 15.44
N TYR A 633 25.85 31.14 14.76
CA TYR A 633 24.40 31.23 14.94
C TYR A 633 23.76 29.85 14.95
N ASP A 634 22.55 29.73 15.53
CA ASP A 634 21.81 28.48 15.52
C ASP A 634 21.33 28.16 14.09
N VAL A 635 21.39 26.89 13.68
CA VAL A 635 20.78 26.38 12.46
C VAL A 635 19.43 25.75 12.82
N VAL A 636 18.36 26.13 12.10
CA VAL A 636 16.98 25.91 12.57
C VAL A 636 16.02 25.55 11.43
N PRO A 637 15.86 24.26 11.10
CA PRO A 637 14.66 23.78 10.44
C PRO A 637 13.41 24.05 11.30
N VAL A 638 12.34 24.52 10.67
CA VAL A 638 11.08 24.85 11.33
C VAL A 638 9.93 24.20 10.57
N TRP A 639 9.11 23.42 11.27
CA TRP A 639 7.87 22.91 10.71
C TRP A 639 6.68 23.75 11.19
N LYS A 640 5.76 24.06 10.28
CA LYS A 640 4.52 24.79 10.56
C LYS A 640 3.33 23.84 10.52
N ALA A 641 2.62 23.73 11.64
CA ALA A 641 1.45 22.86 11.76
C ALA A 641 0.33 23.29 10.79
N PRO A 642 -0.09 22.41 9.85
CA PRO A 642 -1.13 22.76 8.87
C PRO A 642 -2.55 22.75 9.45
N LYS A 643 -2.78 22.04 10.56
CA LYS A 643 -4.04 21.96 11.29
C LYS A 643 -3.80 21.85 12.80
N SER A 644 -4.85 21.98 13.60
CA SER A 644 -4.79 21.66 15.03
C SER A 644 -4.86 20.14 15.23
N GLY A 645 -4.29 19.63 16.31
CA GLY A 645 -4.36 18.21 16.68
C GLY A 645 -3.23 17.79 17.61
N THR A 646 -3.12 16.49 17.85
CA THR A 646 -1.99 15.90 18.56
C THR A 646 -0.98 15.39 17.54
N ILE A 647 0.29 15.73 17.74
CA ILE A 647 1.40 15.27 16.91
C ILE A 647 2.39 14.46 17.72
N ARG A 648 2.98 13.44 17.09
CA ARG A 648 4.18 12.75 17.56
C ARG A 648 5.38 13.28 16.78
N ILE A 649 6.42 13.69 17.48
CA ILE A 649 7.66 14.22 16.92
C ILE A 649 8.76 13.22 17.25
N LYS A 650 9.39 12.65 16.22
CA LYS A 650 10.47 11.68 16.35
C LYS A 650 11.69 12.17 15.60
N GLY A 651 12.87 11.69 15.98
CA GLY A 651 14.08 11.92 15.21
C GLY A 651 15.32 11.49 15.97
N ASN A 652 16.39 11.29 15.23
CA ASN A 652 17.73 11.08 15.77
C ASN A 652 18.62 12.23 15.28
N VAL A 653 19.35 12.84 16.20
CA VAL A 653 20.44 13.77 15.86
C VAL A 653 21.77 13.08 16.12
N LYS A 654 22.71 13.14 15.17
CA LYS A 654 24.04 12.52 15.29
C LYS A 654 25.11 13.31 14.55
N LYS A 655 26.39 13.05 14.84
CA LYS A 655 27.51 13.55 14.03
C LYS A 655 27.60 12.80 12.70
N ASP A 656 28.02 13.50 11.64
CA ASP A 656 28.14 12.93 10.29
C ASP A 656 29.55 12.42 9.98
N ASP A 657 30.55 12.83 10.77
CA ASP A 657 31.93 12.40 10.65
C ASP A 657 32.62 12.29 12.01
N MET A 658 33.77 11.60 12.04
CA MET A 658 34.62 11.52 13.23
C MET A 658 35.78 12.50 13.07
N ALA A 659 35.65 13.69 13.66
CA ALA A 659 36.75 14.66 13.74
C ALA A 659 38.05 14.04 14.29
N GLY A 660 37.92 13.09 15.22
CA GLY A 660 39.04 12.40 15.89
C GLY A 660 39.96 11.59 14.98
N ALA A 661 39.55 11.21 13.76
CA ALA A 661 40.41 10.49 12.82
C ALA A 661 41.37 11.41 12.06
N ILE A 662 41.04 12.70 11.92
CA ILE A 662 41.77 13.68 11.08
C ILE A 662 42.43 14.76 11.95
N CYS A 663 41.77 15.20 13.04
CA CYS A 663 42.25 16.25 13.92
C CYS A 663 41.78 15.99 15.37
N PRO A 664 42.49 15.14 16.14
CA PRO A 664 42.13 14.82 17.52
C PRO A 664 42.02 16.07 18.41
N GLY A 665 40.85 16.32 18.98
CA GLY A 665 40.58 17.44 19.91
C GLY A 665 40.29 18.79 19.25
N CYS A 666 40.09 18.82 17.93
CA CYS A 666 39.79 20.06 17.20
C CYS A 666 38.29 20.41 17.23
N ALA A 667 37.43 19.39 17.25
CA ALA A 667 35.99 19.52 17.40
C ALA A 667 35.57 19.38 18.85
N ASP A 668 34.45 19.99 19.24
CA ASP A 668 33.91 19.84 20.59
C ASP A 668 32.42 19.44 20.63
N GLY A 669 31.80 19.26 19.46
CA GLY A 669 30.47 18.70 19.33
C GLY A 669 29.38 19.76 19.27
N ILE A 670 28.15 19.30 19.10
CA ILE A 670 26.99 20.19 18.97
C ILE A 670 26.09 20.14 20.20
N GLN A 671 25.14 21.07 20.24
CA GLN A 671 24.06 21.08 21.20
C GLN A 671 22.72 21.35 20.52
N VAL A 672 21.66 20.66 20.93
CA VAL A 672 20.35 20.71 20.30
C VAL A 672 19.19 20.84 21.27
N LYS A 673 18.05 21.33 20.77
CA LYS A 673 16.75 21.36 21.46
C LYS A 673 15.60 21.51 20.47
N ILE A 674 14.39 21.26 20.93
CA ILE A 674 13.14 21.45 20.19
C ILE A 674 12.26 22.46 20.92
N MET A 675 11.74 23.43 20.18
CA MET A 675 10.86 24.48 20.69
C MET A 675 9.50 24.44 19.99
N LYS A 676 8.43 24.79 20.71
CA LYS A 676 7.08 25.08 20.19
C LYS A 676 6.73 26.54 20.46
N ASN A 677 6.57 27.36 19.42
CA ASN A 677 6.23 28.79 19.54
C ASN A 677 7.08 29.58 20.56
N GLY A 678 8.34 29.20 20.76
CA GLY A 678 9.24 29.80 21.76
C GLY A 678 9.25 29.14 23.15
N THR A 679 8.37 28.17 23.42
CA THR A 679 8.42 27.33 24.62
C THR A 679 9.25 26.07 24.33
N GLN A 680 10.21 25.73 25.18
CA GLN A 680 11.01 24.52 24.99
C GLN A 680 10.19 23.27 25.31
N ILE A 681 10.26 22.27 24.43
CA ILE A 681 9.56 20.98 24.60
C ILE A 681 10.52 19.79 24.73
N TRP A 682 11.76 19.92 24.25
CA TRP A 682 12.80 18.90 24.46
C TRP A 682 14.23 19.46 24.36
N PRO A 683 15.16 19.04 25.23
CA PRO A 683 14.89 18.38 26.51
C PRO A 683 13.98 19.25 27.40
N THR A 684 13.47 18.75 28.52
CA THR A 684 12.51 19.52 29.35
C THR A 684 13.07 20.88 29.81
N THR A 685 14.38 20.97 30.00
CA THR A 685 15.12 22.23 30.21
C THR A 685 16.53 22.13 29.63
N GLY A 686 17.14 23.27 29.28
CA GLY A 686 18.54 23.34 28.82
C GLY A 686 18.77 22.79 27.41
N TRP A 687 20.01 22.43 27.10
CA TRP A 687 20.41 21.87 25.80
C TRP A 687 20.77 20.40 25.92
N GLN A 688 20.39 19.60 24.93
CA GLN A 688 20.93 18.25 24.76
C GLN A 688 22.31 18.36 24.11
N GLN A 689 23.34 17.84 24.77
CA GLN A 689 24.72 17.91 24.30
C GLN A 689 25.07 16.63 23.54
N LEU A 690 25.81 16.74 22.43
CA LEU A 690 26.39 15.60 21.71
C LEU A 690 27.92 15.77 21.64
N ALA A 691 28.65 14.69 21.86
CA ALA A 691 30.11 14.69 21.74
C ALA A 691 30.54 14.85 20.26
N ASP A 692 31.81 15.15 20.04
CA ASP A 692 32.36 15.32 18.69
C ASP A 692 32.46 14.02 17.89
N ASP A 693 32.35 12.87 18.55
CA ASP A 693 32.43 11.52 17.98
C ASP A 693 31.12 10.72 18.06
N ASP A 694 30.00 11.36 18.41
CA ASP A 694 28.70 10.70 18.63
C ASP A 694 27.98 10.37 17.31
N LEU A 695 28.43 9.31 16.64
CA LEU A 695 27.83 8.77 15.41
C LEU A 695 26.52 7.98 15.64
N ILE A 696 26.22 7.61 16.89
CA ILE A 696 24.99 6.88 17.25
C ILE A 696 23.84 7.88 17.38
N GLY A 697 24.12 9.00 18.03
CA GLY A 697 23.19 10.10 18.22
C GLY A 697 22.23 9.95 19.39
N VAL A 698 21.37 10.94 19.52
CA VAL A 698 20.34 11.02 20.56
C VAL A 698 18.96 11.04 19.92
N TRP A 699 18.14 10.08 20.35
CA TRP A 699 16.75 9.97 19.96
C TRP A 699 15.85 10.88 20.79
N HIS A 700 14.87 11.48 20.11
CA HIS A 700 13.71 12.09 20.75
C HIS A 700 12.42 11.47 20.20
N ASP A 701 11.41 11.41 21.07
CA ASP A 701 10.06 10.91 20.77
C ASP A 701 9.09 11.60 21.72
N LEU A 702 8.35 12.57 21.21
CA LEU A 702 7.46 13.44 21.99
C LEU A 702 6.07 13.40 21.40
N THR A 703 5.05 13.34 22.25
CA THR A 703 3.66 13.56 21.84
C THR A 703 3.16 14.86 22.44
N ILE A 704 2.76 15.81 21.60
CA ILE A 704 2.29 17.13 22.03
C ILE A 704 1.05 17.57 21.25
N ASN A 705 0.25 18.45 21.85
CA ASN A 705 -0.83 19.13 21.14
C ASN A 705 -0.29 20.34 20.38
N VAL A 706 -0.80 20.59 19.18
CA VAL A 706 -0.54 21.79 18.37
C VAL A 706 -1.86 22.42 17.92
N ALA A 707 -1.88 23.75 17.85
CA ALA A 707 -2.87 24.52 17.12
C ALA A 707 -2.42 24.72 15.68
N GLN A 708 -3.37 24.96 14.77
CA GLN A 708 -3.05 25.35 13.41
C GLN A 708 -2.11 26.56 13.40
N ASN A 709 -1.06 26.48 12.57
CA ASN A 709 0.02 27.46 12.44
C ASN A 709 1.04 27.49 13.59
N ASP A 710 0.94 26.61 14.59
CA ASP A 710 2.03 26.42 15.56
C ASP A 710 3.33 26.07 14.84
N LEU A 711 4.45 26.58 15.36
CA LEU A 711 5.78 26.39 14.80
C LEU A 711 6.62 25.50 15.73
N ILE A 712 7.16 24.42 15.16
CA ILE A 712 8.10 23.51 15.80
C ILE A 712 9.50 23.80 15.27
N TYR A 713 10.41 24.20 16.14
CA TYR A 713 11.78 24.59 15.81
C TYR A 713 12.74 23.50 16.25
N PHE A 714 13.52 22.96 15.32
CA PHE A 714 14.62 22.04 15.60
C PHE A 714 15.90 22.85 15.66
N VAL A 715 16.36 23.21 16.85
CA VAL A 715 17.44 24.17 17.04
C VAL A 715 18.74 23.43 17.29
N MET A 716 19.74 23.64 16.45
CA MET A 716 21.10 23.12 16.61
C MET A 716 22.10 24.27 16.65
N ASN A 717 23.06 24.19 17.57
CA ASN A 717 24.14 25.16 17.69
C ASN A 717 25.48 24.45 17.94
N GLN A 718 26.56 25.14 17.59
CA GLN A 718 27.92 24.80 17.97
C GLN A 718 28.10 24.91 19.49
N LYS A 719 29.16 24.29 20.02
CA LYS A 719 29.60 24.54 21.40
C LYS A 719 30.62 25.69 21.42
N THR A 720 31.89 25.40 21.65
CA THR A 720 32.96 26.40 21.75
C THR A 720 33.41 26.87 20.38
N ASN A 721 33.47 25.96 19.40
CA ASN A 721 33.81 26.26 18.01
C ASN A 721 32.91 25.44 17.08
N ASN A 722 33.02 25.63 15.76
CA ASN A 722 32.26 24.89 14.74
C ASN A 722 33.12 23.94 13.88
N TYR A 723 34.36 23.66 14.30
CA TYR A 723 35.23 22.78 13.55
C TYR A 723 34.68 21.36 13.61
N TRP A 724 34.33 20.80 12.44
CA TRP A 724 33.80 19.43 12.30
C TRP A 724 32.54 19.16 13.14
N ASP A 725 31.63 20.14 13.13
CA ASP A 725 30.32 20.04 13.78
C ASP A 725 29.18 19.73 12.80
N GLY A 726 29.53 19.30 11.58
CA GLY A 726 28.60 18.73 10.62
C GLY A 726 27.81 17.57 11.24
N SER A 727 26.49 17.70 11.25
CA SER A 727 25.61 16.78 11.96
C SER A 727 24.31 16.55 11.21
N SER A 728 23.81 15.32 11.22
CA SER A 728 22.52 14.98 10.61
C SER A 728 21.42 15.00 11.64
N TRP A 729 20.32 15.66 11.30
CA TRP A 729 19.09 15.60 12.08
C TRP A 729 17.86 15.50 11.16
N ASP A 730 17.21 14.34 11.18
CA ASP A 730 16.03 14.08 10.34
C ASP A 730 14.76 13.89 11.18
N PRO A 731 14.12 14.99 11.63
CA PRO A 731 12.89 14.89 12.39
C PRO A 731 11.71 14.47 11.51
N SER A 732 10.85 13.61 12.06
CA SER A 732 9.54 13.26 11.50
C SER A 732 8.43 13.68 12.46
N ILE A 733 7.35 14.19 11.89
CA ILE A 733 6.16 14.65 12.61
C ILE A 733 4.95 13.95 12.00
N SER A 734 4.14 13.30 12.81
CA SER A 734 2.88 12.70 12.38
C SER A 734 1.74 13.16 13.27
N TYR A 735 0.54 13.35 12.71
CA TYR A 735 -0.65 13.51 13.53
C TYR A 735 -1.06 12.15 14.06
N VAL A 736 -1.27 12.07 15.37
CA VAL A 736 -1.72 10.86 16.04
C VAL A 736 -3.10 11.11 16.65
N ALA A 737 -3.93 10.08 16.72
CA ALA A 737 -5.18 10.12 17.47
C ALA A 737 -4.94 9.53 18.86
N PRO A 738 -4.57 10.33 19.87
CA PRO A 738 -4.42 9.81 21.22
C PRO A 738 -5.75 9.23 21.69
N VAL A 739 -5.67 8.07 22.33
CA VAL A 739 -6.79 7.49 23.06
C VAL A 739 -6.79 8.10 24.45
N TYR A 740 -7.84 8.85 24.78
CA TYR A 740 -8.07 9.35 26.12
C TYR A 740 -8.85 8.30 26.89
N GLN A 741 -8.18 7.61 27.81
CA GLN A 741 -8.79 6.56 28.62
C GLN A 741 -8.72 6.95 30.09
N LEU A 742 -9.87 6.92 30.75
CA LEU A 742 -10.03 7.39 32.13
C LEU A 742 -9.02 6.76 33.09
N SER A 743 -8.88 5.43 33.10
CA SER A 743 -7.97 4.74 34.03
C SER A 743 -6.49 5.02 33.72
N ALA A 744 -6.13 5.13 32.45
CA ALA A 744 -4.75 5.33 32.02
C ALA A 744 -4.25 6.75 32.32
N GLN A 745 -5.16 7.72 32.33
CA GLN A 745 -4.88 9.13 32.56
C GLN A 745 -5.40 9.63 33.92
N TYR A 746 -5.73 8.70 34.82
CA TYR A 746 -6.22 9.05 36.15
C TYR A 746 -5.15 9.80 36.94
N SER A 747 -5.51 10.97 37.49
CA SER A 747 -4.57 11.87 38.16
C SER A 747 -5.13 12.43 39.48
N ASN A 748 -4.24 12.85 40.38
CA ASN A 748 -4.55 13.62 41.58
C ASN A 748 -4.68 15.13 41.36
N ILE A 749 -4.63 15.60 40.10
CA ILE A 749 -4.76 17.00 39.70
C ILE A 749 -6.03 17.17 38.85
N GLN A 750 -6.94 18.06 39.27
CA GLN A 750 -8.14 18.37 38.48
C GLN A 750 -7.77 18.94 37.11
N GLY A 751 -8.36 18.40 36.04
CA GLY A 751 -8.20 18.87 34.67
C GLY A 751 -6.94 18.38 33.97
N GLN A 752 -6.11 17.57 34.62
CA GLN A 752 -4.95 16.97 33.96
C GLN A 752 -5.42 16.02 32.83
N ASP A 753 -4.77 16.10 31.67
CA ASP A 753 -5.10 15.33 30.46
C ASP A 753 -6.57 15.49 29.99
N GLY A 754 -7.20 16.59 30.40
CA GLY A 754 -8.61 16.91 30.11
C GLY A 754 -9.59 16.31 31.11
N TRP A 755 -9.16 15.45 32.04
CA TRP A 755 -10.04 14.75 32.97
C TRP A 755 -10.34 15.55 34.23
N ARG A 756 -11.62 15.62 34.59
CA ARG A 756 -12.14 16.21 35.84
C ARG A 756 -13.09 15.25 36.54
N TYR A 757 -13.11 15.37 37.87
CA TYR A 757 -13.89 14.50 38.76
C TYR A 757 -14.83 15.36 39.59
N GLN A 758 -16.13 15.22 39.35
CA GLN A 758 -17.15 16.10 39.90
C GLN A 758 -18.37 15.31 40.39
N TYR A 759 -19.24 15.97 41.13
CA TYR A 759 -20.57 15.48 41.48
C TYR A 759 -21.62 16.57 41.27
N ASP A 760 -22.89 16.20 41.11
CA ASP A 760 -24.01 17.16 41.00
C ASP A 760 -25.21 16.72 41.86
N GLY A 761 -25.69 17.64 42.70
CA GLY A 761 -26.87 17.49 43.56
C GLY A 761 -28.10 18.27 43.11
N GLY A 762 -28.11 18.75 41.87
CA GLY A 762 -29.19 19.55 41.29
C GLY A 762 -28.92 21.06 41.22
N SER A 763 -27.72 21.50 41.60
CA SER A 763 -27.26 22.91 41.48
C SER A 763 -26.12 23.10 40.48
N GLY A 764 -25.72 22.02 39.79
CA GLY A 764 -24.62 22.00 38.82
C GLY A 764 -23.38 21.29 39.35
N PRO A 765 -22.41 20.97 38.46
CA PRO A 765 -21.22 20.20 38.81
C PRO A 765 -20.30 20.90 39.82
N VAL A 766 -19.83 20.15 40.83
CA VAL A 766 -18.88 20.61 41.86
C VAL A 766 -17.66 19.68 41.88
N ASP A 767 -16.46 20.26 41.93
CA ASP A 767 -15.20 19.49 41.99
C ASP A 767 -15.11 18.64 43.26
N MET A 768 -14.76 17.37 43.09
CA MET A 768 -14.47 16.42 44.17
C MET A 768 -13.12 16.72 44.83
N THR A 769 -12.91 16.21 46.05
CA THR A 769 -11.65 16.37 46.80
C THR A 769 -10.79 15.11 46.71
N TRP A 770 -9.47 15.28 46.54
CA TRP A 770 -8.51 14.17 46.53
C TRP A 770 -8.21 13.68 47.95
N VAL A 771 -8.56 12.43 48.26
CA VAL A 771 -8.39 11.80 49.59
C VAL A 771 -8.04 10.32 49.42
N ASN A 772 -7.04 9.80 50.16
CA ASN A 772 -6.70 8.37 50.18
C ASN A 772 -6.54 7.71 48.80
N ASN A 773 -5.88 8.39 47.85
CA ASN A 773 -5.66 7.92 46.48
C ASN A 773 -6.94 7.74 45.63
N ARG A 774 -8.01 8.47 45.98
CA ARG A 774 -9.25 8.56 45.21
C ARG A 774 -9.84 9.96 45.21
N TRP A 775 -10.71 10.27 44.24
CA TRP A 775 -11.55 11.47 44.26
C TRP A 775 -12.83 11.19 45.04
N GLN A 776 -13.17 12.05 46.01
CA GLN A 776 -14.29 11.85 46.93
C GLN A 776 -15.28 13.03 46.93
N GLY A 777 -16.58 12.70 46.90
CA GLY A 777 -17.71 13.65 46.93
C GLY A 777 -18.06 14.18 48.34
N PRO A 778 -19.17 14.93 48.50
CA PRO A 778 -19.52 15.56 49.77
C PRO A 778 -20.14 14.55 50.75
N GLY A 779 -19.61 14.48 51.97
CA GLY A 779 -20.12 13.61 53.04
C GLY A 779 -19.02 12.74 53.64
N SER A 780 -19.13 12.43 54.93
CA SER A 780 -18.12 11.69 55.69
C SER A 780 -18.23 10.16 55.56
N VAL A 781 -18.75 9.64 54.45
CA VAL A 781 -18.99 8.21 54.25
C VAL A 781 -18.48 7.72 52.89
N ASP A 782 -18.01 6.48 52.88
CA ASP A 782 -17.13 5.85 51.89
C ASP A 782 -17.75 5.56 50.50
N TYR A 783 -18.90 6.12 50.13
CA TYR A 783 -19.73 5.60 49.03
C TYR A 783 -19.95 6.55 47.84
N SER A 784 -19.27 7.70 47.76
CA SER A 784 -19.23 8.55 46.55
C SER A 784 -17.79 8.85 46.14
N PHE A 785 -17.24 8.06 45.21
CA PHE A 785 -15.85 8.18 44.81
C PHE A 785 -15.55 7.69 43.38
N VAL A 786 -14.39 8.11 42.86
CA VAL A 786 -13.77 7.59 41.62
C VAL A 786 -12.35 7.12 41.93
N GLU A 787 -12.03 5.86 41.63
CA GLU A 787 -10.72 5.23 41.85
C GLU A 787 -9.90 5.06 40.56
N PRO A 788 -8.56 4.82 40.66
CA PRO A 788 -7.67 4.71 39.49
C PRO A 788 -8.05 3.64 38.46
N THR A 789 -8.68 2.55 38.88
CA THR A 789 -9.15 1.47 38.00
C THR A 789 -10.46 1.81 37.28
N ALA A 790 -10.93 3.05 37.40
CA ALA A 790 -12.26 3.48 36.97
C ALA A 790 -13.39 2.67 37.64
N HIS A 791 -13.18 2.36 38.93
CA HIS A 791 -14.25 1.96 39.85
C HIS A 791 -14.93 3.22 40.36
N LEU A 792 -16.24 3.29 40.15
CA LEU A 792 -17.09 4.42 40.49
C LEU A 792 -18.16 3.97 41.47
N MET A 793 -18.36 4.77 42.51
CA MET A 793 -19.46 4.59 43.45
C MET A 793 -20.24 5.89 43.51
N ALA A 794 -21.55 5.80 43.24
CA ALA A 794 -22.45 6.94 43.26
C ALA A 794 -23.51 6.74 44.35
N GLU A 795 -23.73 7.77 45.15
CA GLU A 795 -24.75 7.77 46.21
C GLU A 795 -25.99 8.57 45.75
N THR A 796 -26.43 9.57 46.52
CA THR A 796 -27.57 10.43 46.18
C THR A 796 -27.25 11.47 45.10
N TYR A 797 -25.98 11.65 44.75
CA TYR A 797 -25.51 12.62 43.78
C TYR A 797 -25.18 11.95 42.44
N ASP A 798 -25.41 12.66 41.33
CA ASP A 798 -24.87 12.26 40.03
C ASP A 798 -23.35 12.38 40.09
N LEU A 799 -22.63 11.27 39.90
CA LEU A 799 -21.19 11.25 39.80
C LEU A 799 -20.79 11.59 38.37
N LEU A 800 -19.89 12.58 38.22
CA LEU A 800 -19.57 13.21 36.94
C LEU A 800 -18.07 13.14 36.67
N THR A 801 -17.64 12.05 36.04
CA THR A 801 -16.31 12.03 35.43
C THR A 801 -16.40 12.66 34.06
N ASN A 802 -15.61 13.69 33.77
CA ASN A 802 -15.68 14.37 32.49
C ASN A 802 -14.34 14.60 31.84
N TRP A 803 -14.36 14.62 30.50
CA TRP A 803 -13.23 14.92 29.65
C TRP A 803 -13.52 16.20 28.84
N GLU A 804 -12.57 17.13 28.87
CA GLU A 804 -12.61 18.38 28.12
C GLU A 804 -11.86 18.23 26.78
N ALA A 805 -12.55 18.48 25.68
CA ALA A 805 -12.03 18.32 24.32
C ALA A 805 -10.87 19.30 24.06
N PRO A 806 -9.64 18.83 23.77
CA PRO A 806 -8.50 19.71 23.55
C PRO A 806 -8.52 20.44 22.19
N PHE A 807 -9.31 19.98 21.22
CA PHE A 807 -9.43 20.57 19.89
C PHE A 807 -10.81 20.29 19.28
N ASP A 808 -11.14 21.00 18.20
CA ASP A 808 -12.34 20.72 17.40
C ASP A 808 -12.20 19.38 16.67
N GLY A 809 -13.29 18.62 16.52
CA GLY A 809 -13.31 17.42 15.71
C GLY A 809 -14.45 16.47 16.05
N THR A 810 -14.41 15.28 15.45
CA THR A 810 -15.31 14.18 15.80
C THR A 810 -14.57 13.20 16.71
N VAL A 811 -15.17 12.84 17.83
CA VAL A 811 -14.63 11.82 18.72
C VAL A 811 -15.52 10.59 18.76
N ARG A 812 -14.92 9.41 18.62
CA ARG A 812 -15.53 8.13 18.98
C ARG A 812 -15.39 7.96 20.49
N ILE A 813 -16.51 7.77 21.17
CA ILE A 813 -16.58 7.50 22.60
C ILE A 813 -17.08 6.07 22.75
N TYR A 814 -16.27 5.21 23.36
CA TYR A 814 -16.60 3.80 23.49
C TYR A 814 -16.18 3.24 24.84
N GLY A 815 -16.84 2.16 25.25
CA GLY A 815 -16.53 1.44 26.48
C GLY A 815 -17.75 0.71 27.03
N THR A 816 -17.54 -0.04 28.11
CA THR A 816 -18.61 -0.81 28.74
C THR A 816 -18.81 -0.31 30.16
N ALA A 817 -20.04 0.09 30.49
CA ALA A 817 -20.46 0.33 31.87
C ALA A 817 -21.01 -0.98 32.43
N LYS A 818 -20.55 -1.42 33.60
CA LYS A 818 -20.99 -2.67 34.23
C LYS A 818 -20.94 -2.58 35.76
N MET A 819 -21.52 -3.57 36.43
CA MET A 819 -21.28 -3.78 37.86
C MET A 819 -19.84 -4.28 38.09
N ASP A 820 -19.18 -3.84 39.16
CA ASP A 820 -17.85 -4.29 39.55
C ASP A 820 -17.85 -5.66 40.25
N ASP A 821 -18.91 -5.96 41.01
CA ASP A 821 -19.18 -7.26 41.61
C ASP A 821 -20.69 -7.54 41.70
N ASP A 822 -21.05 -8.79 42.04
CA ASP A 822 -22.43 -9.25 42.18
C ASP A 822 -22.86 -9.39 43.65
N GLY A 823 -22.09 -8.80 44.58
CA GLY A 823 -22.18 -9.00 46.03
C GLY A 823 -21.55 -10.30 46.55
N GLY A 824 -21.03 -11.15 45.67
CA GLY A 824 -20.35 -12.40 46.01
C GLY A 824 -21.21 -13.40 46.80
N SER A 825 -20.56 -14.35 47.47
CA SER A 825 -21.24 -15.40 48.25
C SER A 825 -21.94 -14.90 49.51
N SER A 826 -21.65 -13.67 49.94
CA SER A 826 -22.25 -13.03 51.12
C SER A 826 -23.66 -12.49 50.89
N CYS A 827 -23.99 -12.09 49.66
CA CYS A 827 -25.24 -11.39 49.35
C CYS A 827 -25.49 -11.24 47.83
N TYR A 828 -25.41 -12.35 47.09
CA TYR A 828 -25.64 -12.41 45.64
C TYR A 828 -26.95 -11.71 45.23
N GLY A 829 -26.85 -10.66 44.40
CA GLY A 829 -28.00 -9.91 43.87
C GLY A 829 -28.75 -9.06 44.88
N CYS A 830 -28.12 -8.66 45.98
CA CYS A 830 -28.72 -7.79 47.01
C CYS A 830 -28.73 -6.31 46.64
N GLY A 831 -27.92 -5.87 45.66
CA GLY A 831 -28.03 -4.54 45.08
C GLY A 831 -29.22 -4.40 44.14
N ASP A 832 -29.51 -3.17 43.75
CA ASP A 832 -30.49 -2.88 42.70
C ASP A 832 -29.88 -2.30 41.41
N GLY A 833 -28.56 -2.21 41.38
CA GLY A 833 -27.76 -1.85 40.24
C GLY A 833 -27.62 -0.34 40.07
N ILE A 834 -27.05 0.03 38.93
CA ILE A 834 -26.72 1.41 38.61
C ILE A 834 -27.50 1.90 37.41
N ARG A 835 -27.41 3.22 37.18
CA ARG A 835 -27.86 3.84 35.95
C ARG A 835 -26.79 4.80 35.42
N VAL A 836 -26.64 4.79 34.10
CA VAL A 836 -25.58 5.50 33.40
C VAL A 836 -26.09 6.28 32.20
N LYS A 837 -25.38 7.35 31.84
CA LYS A 837 -25.57 8.12 30.61
C LYS A 837 -24.33 8.94 30.28
N ILE A 838 -24.23 9.42 29.04
CA ILE A 838 -23.18 10.29 28.52
C ILE A 838 -23.81 11.60 28.07
N MET A 839 -23.24 12.72 28.49
CA MET A 839 -23.70 14.07 28.15
C MET A 839 -22.58 14.88 27.48
N LYS A 840 -22.92 15.73 26.52
CA LYS A 840 -22.07 16.78 25.95
C LYS A 840 -22.58 18.15 26.36
N ASN A 841 -21.83 18.92 27.15
CA ASN A 841 -22.22 20.27 27.62
C ASN A 841 -23.64 20.37 28.21
N GLY A 842 -24.17 19.30 28.80
CA GLY A 842 -25.53 19.22 29.33
C GLY A 842 -26.59 18.66 28.38
N THR A 843 -26.25 18.39 27.11
CA THR A 843 -27.11 17.67 26.16
C THR A 843 -26.78 16.18 26.20
N GLN A 844 -27.78 15.30 26.31
CA GLN A 844 -27.54 13.86 26.33
C GLN A 844 -27.14 13.35 24.94
N VAL A 845 -26.12 12.49 24.89
CA VAL A 845 -25.66 11.84 23.66
C VAL A 845 -25.79 10.32 23.71
N TRP A 846 -25.83 9.72 24.92
CA TRP A 846 -26.14 8.29 25.07
C TRP A 846 -26.73 7.98 26.46
N PRO A 847 -27.72 7.07 26.58
CA PRO A 847 -28.54 6.55 25.48
C PRO A 847 -29.29 7.68 24.76
N SER A 848 -30.04 7.40 23.69
CA SER A 848 -30.73 8.45 22.92
C SER A 848 -31.71 9.31 23.75
N SER A 849 -32.22 8.78 24.85
CA SER A 849 -32.94 9.53 25.89
C SER A 849 -32.96 8.75 27.21
N GLY A 850 -33.15 9.46 28.34
CA GLY A 850 -33.31 8.84 29.65
C GLY A 850 -32.02 8.22 30.22
N TRP A 851 -32.18 7.26 31.12
CA TRP A 851 -31.05 6.56 31.75
C TRP A 851 -30.93 5.14 31.19
N GLN A 852 -29.70 4.66 31.03
CA GLN A 852 -29.44 3.25 30.80
C GLN A 852 -29.27 2.55 32.16
N SER A 853 -30.21 1.70 32.53
CA SER A 853 -30.09 0.90 33.76
C SER A 853 -29.25 -0.36 33.53
N ILE A 854 -28.44 -0.70 34.54
CA ILE A 854 -27.65 -1.94 34.64
C ILE A 854 -28.08 -2.62 35.93
N GLN A 855 -28.42 -3.91 35.87
CA GLN A 855 -28.93 -4.65 37.02
C GLN A 855 -27.77 -5.11 37.94
N ALA A 856 -28.05 -5.32 39.22
CA ALA A 856 -27.02 -5.64 40.23
C ALA A 856 -26.19 -6.91 39.98
N VAL A 857 -26.67 -7.84 39.14
CA VAL A 857 -25.95 -9.08 38.77
C VAL A 857 -25.32 -9.01 37.38
N ASP A 858 -25.38 -7.85 36.73
CA ASP A 858 -24.92 -7.67 35.36
C ASP A 858 -23.42 -7.26 35.32
N LEU A 859 -22.57 -8.28 35.44
CA LEU A 859 -21.10 -8.16 35.32
C LEU A 859 -20.62 -8.05 33.88
N ILE A 860 -21.51 -8.23 32.90
CA ILE A 860 -21.22 -8.06 31.47
C ILE A 860 -21.36 -6.58 31.12
N GLY A 861 -22.46 -5.97 31.56
CA GLY A 861 -22.77 -4.56 31.39
C GLY A 861 -23.29 -4.18 30.02
N VAL A 862 -23.36 -2.87 29.79
CA VAL A 862 -23.87 -2.28 28.56
C VAL A 862 -22.75 -1.52 27.87
N ALA A 863 -22.42 -1.95 26.65
CA ALA A 863 -21.48 -1.27 25.79
C ALA A 863 -22.10 -0.02 25.18
N HIS A 864 -21.28 1.01 25.02
CA HIS A 864 -21.57 2.18 24.21
C HIS A 864 -20.43 2.38 23.22
N ASP A 865 -20.79 2.86 22.04
CA ASP A 865 -19.87 3.24 20.97
C ASP A 865 -20.59 4.27 20.11
N ILE A 866 -20.23 5.53 20.26
CA ILE A 866 -20.93 6.66 19.65
C ILE A 866 -19.92 7.66 19.10
N ASP A 867 -20.23 8.27 17.96
CA ASP A 867 -19.49 9.41 17.45
C ASP A 867 -20.16 10.72 17.89
N VAL A 868 -19.35 11.64 18.41
CA VAL A 868 -19.80 12.94 18.90
C VAL A 868 -18.94 14.04 18.31
N GLN A 869 -19.56 15.02 17.64
CA GLN A 869 -18.88 16.25 17.24
C GLN A 869 -18.56 17.07 18.49
N VAL A 870 -17.32 17.54 18.63
CA VAL A 870 -16.84 18.38 19.73
C VAL A 870 -16.13 19.62 19.18
N GLN A 871 -16.26 20.72 19.91
CA GLN A 871 -15.43 21.91 19.79
C GLN A 871 -14.43 21.94 20.95
N GLN A 872 -13.30 22.62 20.76
CA GLN A 872 -12.33 22.84 21.82
C GLN A 872 -13.01 23.43 23.06
N GLY A 873 -12.81 22.79 24.21
CA GLY A 873 -13.44 23.15 25.48
C GLY A 873 -14.81 22.53 25.72
N ASP A 874 -15.40 21.82 24.75
CA ASP A 874 -16.60 21.01 25.00
C ASP A 874 -16.29 19.90 26.01
N ARG A 875 -17.27 19.59 26.88
CA ARG A 875 -17.13 18.57 27.91
C ARG A 875 -18.04 17.38 27.67
N ILE A 876 -17.42 16.20 27.70
CA ILE A 876 -18.10 14.90 27.71
C ILE A 876 -18.18 14.40 29.15
N TYR A 877 -19.39 14.24 29.67
CA TYR A 877 -19.66 13.76 31.03
C TYR A 877 -20.12 12.31 30.98
N PHE A 878 -19.44 11.45 31.71
CA PHE A 878 -19.85 10.09 32.04
C PHE A 878 -20.55 10.13 33.39
N VAL A 879 -21.87 9.97 33.37
CA VAL A 879 -22.72 10.17 34.53
C VAL A 879 -23.14 8.82 35.09
N VAL A 880 -22.81 8.59 36.37
CA VAL A 880 -23.23 7.39 37.12
C VAL A 880 -24.10 7.81 38.30
N ASN A 881 -25.18 7.08 38.53
CA ASN A 881 -25.99 7.23 39.74
C ASN A 881 -26.57 5.86 40.16
N GLN A 882 -26.98 5.76 41.42
CA GLN A 882 -27.70 4.63 41.97
C GLN A 882 -29.09 4.46 41.35
N ASN A 883 -29.67 3.25 41.42
CA ASN A 883 -31.08 3.03 41.10
C ASN A 883 -31.98 3.42 42.29
N ALA A 884 -32.33 2.51 43.20
CA ALA A 884 -33.18 2.82 44.36
C ALA A 884 -32.44 2.74 45.71
N ASN A 885 -31.28 2.11 45.78
CA ASN A 885 -30.39 2.09 46.95
C ASN A 885 -28.90 2.02 46.53
N ILE A 886 -27.97 1.95 47.49
CA ILE A 886 -26.51 1.99 47.28
C ILE A 886 -25.78 0.69 47.64
N TYR A 887 -26.51 -0.35 48.03
CA TYR A 887 -25.91 -1.55 48.60
C TYR A 887 -25.37 -2.44 47.48
N TYR A 888 -24.05 -2.60 47.41
CA TYR A 888 -23.38 -3.42 46.37
C TYR A 888 -23.57 -2.91 44.94
N ASP A 889 -23.58 -1.58 44.77
CA ASP A 889 -23.79 -0.91 43.47
C ASP A 889 -22.52 -0.26 42.90
N GLY A 890 -21.37 -0.93 43.05
CA GLY A 890 -20.10 -0.50 42.45
C GLY A 890 -20.11 -0.61 40.93
N ALA A 891 -19.66 0.44 40.25
CA ALA A 891 -19.66 0.54 38.80
C ALA A 891 -18.24 0.50 38.23
N SER A 892 -17.98 -0.45 37.32
CA SER A 892 -16.81 -0.43 36.44
C SER A 892 -17.18 0.36 35.20
N TRP A 893 -16.57 1.53 34.99
CA TRP A 893 -16.76 2.25 33.73
C TRP A 893 -15.52 3.01 33.31
N ASN A 894 -14.76 2.40 32.40
CA ASN A 894 -13.51 2.94 31.86
C ASN A 894 -13.68 3.38 30.39
N PRO A 895 -14.30 4.54 30.13
CA PRO A 895 -14.52 5.01 28.77
C PRO A 895 -13.21 5.40 28.09
N SER A 896 -13.16 5.14 26.79
CA SER A 896 -12.12 5.58 25.87
C SER A 896 -12.70 6.58 24.89
N ILE A 897 -11.96 7.64 24.61
CA ILE A 897 -12.31 8.69 23.65
C ILE A 897 -11.16 8.78 22.64
N ARG A 898 -11.48 8.67 21.36
CA ARG A 898 -10.50 8.80 20.28
C ARG A 898 -11.01 9.77 19.24
N TYR A 899 -10.19 10.74 18.84
CA TYR A 899 -10.52 11.57 17.69
C TYR A 899 -10.48 10.74 16.40
N ARG A 900 -11.47 10.95 15.54
CA ARG A 900 -11.42 10.47 14.16
C ARG A 900 -10.36 11.29 13.42
N ILE A 901 -9.37 10.64 12.82
CA ILE A 901 -8.39 11.33 11.99
C ILE A 901 -9.04 11.56 10.63
N SER A 902 -9.38 12.81 10.33
CA SER A 902 -9.82 13.26 9.00
C SER A 902 -8.64 13.43 8.05
#